data_AF-A0A5J4NQH7-F1
#
_entry.id   AF-A0A5J4NQH7-F1
#
_cell.length_a   1.000
_cell.length_b   1.000
_cell.length_c   1.000
_cell.angle_alpha   90.00
_cell.angle_beta   90.00
_cell.angle_gamma   90.00
#
_symmetry.space_group_name_H-M   'P 1'
#
loop_
_entity.id
_entity.type
_entity.pdbx_description
1 polymer ?
#
loop_
_entity_poly.entity_id
_entity_poly.type
_entity_poly.pdbx_seq_one_letter_code
_entity_poly.pdbx_strand_id
1 'polypeptide(L)'
;MFINYRLAGSTLVICITLAIAMNKTTWNPDTEPYLSSTEGSRSSDNDQPVESSSALFDELSTEEYVKVVHALRTHIPDLYAFEPELDHPESLVTNESHFSVYSRSRLSALSWTEQLRSNSLWSVTVQVPDKISRSKFFTALQQQQQPELLDRYARAIVFHAGSSPPEIREYIVGPLSETDCEVVPDRAIGYNKRPLGETEYGALLDFLTIQTARLDPLIQQAYKASFFKAVPSDKWRYDFNQTGSAETRCKHGSLNLPHPRGNPNCLIPTFASPLVTKADPNARRIWLRLVRQVAPFIQYPVDLQFEIDHTSLDPTKWKVVHIWFQGQTYKSVEQLLKLYESGSLRVTPSPFVDMYPGQLEPGPSQFEGADMPPMTTPSRHTIIQPVYQSNAAVSKSFSPNSFRSLWTKQRKLKRSTNVDPAYSKQAKTETTGSRLFKTNRIHLLPNRRVRYQHWDFHLTMHRDSGLRLYGVHFAGQSLLAEAGLDETVTAYWGSSPFMQTMTSLESMFGVGAMSSELSPGVDCPQESIFLSVPMVPNAEIGPQKLRNGICLFEWLVDPSGGPLRRHFEFPGTGSGTSGVTQSADHTNFASGLAARALVVRAVSSLFNYDYVFDILFHESGVIEFAVSPTGYVHVDPVTNRSELSLLPWTTEHAFGFLSDKVPIYFVLHQHFFHYKLDLDVLGTKNFIKVIEIHGQPDHLSSNCINVSPGETKGLECPAVWMSEFQPRNELEAQFVNKFERPKQYLICKSIGQGETKRNERCVRLDNRGMIKSLFSDEHTKSFAWSRHQLIVTRQHDTEPRASSVFNGVDIVDPVVDFTRFSQDNESIYNEDVVLWVTVGNVHLPRQEDLPNTVTTGGRLAFFIQPHNLFEHSPDAHSCDRVYTRRLEQWLTGFHDTSHCVLTSLSIM
;
A
#
# COMPACT_ATOMS: atom_id res chain seq x y z
N MET A 1 -65.06 4.10 8.74
CA MET A 1 -66.29 4.51 9.43
C MET A 1 -66.82 5.73 8.69
N PHE A 2 -67.91 5.59 7.95
CA PHE A 2 -68.52 6.65 7.14
C PHE A 2 -69.48 7.50 7.99
N ILE A 3 -69.37 8.83 7.95
CA ILE A 3 -70.48 9.77 8.17
C ILE A 3 -70.31 10.99 7.24
N ASN A 4 -71.35 11.26 6.45
CA ASN A 4 -71.58 12.43 5.59
C ASN A 4 -72.03 13.66 6.42
N TYR A 5 -71.72 14.89 5.99
CA TYR A 5 -72.69 15.82 5.37
C TYR A 5 -72.09 17.16 4.93
N ARG A 6 -72.71 17.70 3.89
CA ARG A 6 -72.54 19.00 3.21
C ARG A 6 -72.87 20.20 4.11
N LEU A 7 -72.27 21.37 3.85
CA LEU A 7 -72.91 22.55 3.19
C LEU A 7 -72.06 23.82 3.26
N ALA A 8 -72.36 24.71 2.33
CA ALA A 8 -71.73 25.99 2.00
C ALA A 8 -71.79 27.06 3.09
N GLY A 9 -70.90 28.06 3.02
CA GLY A 9 -71.04 29.30 3.77
C GLY A 9 -69.78 30.15 3.78
N SER A 10 -69.86 31.29 3.09
CA SER A 10 -68.82 32.28 2.88
C SER A 10 -68.43 33.08 4.14
N THR A 11 -67.26 33.74 4.02
CA THR A 11 -66.87 35.07 4.54
C THR A 11 -66.01 35.15 5.82
N LEU A 12 -64.83 35.80 5.62
CA LEU A 12 -64.12 36.71 6.56
C LEU A 12 -63.50 36.04 7.81
N VAL A 13 -62.29 36.33 8.33
CA VAL A 13 -61.58 37.59 8.57
C VAL A 13 -60.09 37.25 8.93
N ILE A 14 -59.22 38.28 8.87
CA ILE A 14 -57.98 38.50 9.66
C ILE A 14 -56.65 38.10 8.99
N CYS A 15 -56.09 39.01 8.20
CA CYS A 15 -54.63 39.18 8.13
C CYS A 15 -54.23 40.20 9.20
N ILE A 16 -53.68 39.71 10.32
CA ILE A 16 -52.93 40.52 11.28
C ILE A 16 -51.53 40.76 10.70
N THR A 17 -51.22 42.03 10.49
CA THR A 17 -49.87 42.52 10.32
C THR A 17 -49.14 42.39 11.66
N LEU A 18 -48.13 41.54 11.74
CA LEU A 18 -47.15 41.57 12.82
C LEU A 18 -45.76 41.62 12.22
N ALA A 19 -45.16 42.80 12.37
CA ALA A 19 -43.80 43.14 11.97
C ALA A 19 -42.80 42.26 12.72
N ILE A 20 -41.98 41.52 11.97
CA ILE A 20 -40.70 41.00 12.48
C ILE A 20 -39.63 41.93 11.94
N ALA A 21 -38.96 42.60 12.89
CA ALA A 21 -37.82 43.47 12.65
C ALA A 21 -36.66 42.66 12.04
N MET A 22 -36.45 42.80 10.74
CA MET A 22 -35.18 42.44 10.11
C MET A 22 -34.19 43.56 10.36
N ASN A 23 -33.28 43.34 11.31
CA ASN A 23 -32.10 44.16 11.50
C ASN A 23 -31.17 43.94 10.29
N LYS A 24 -31.23 44.85 9.31
CA LYS A 24 -30.28 44.88 8.20
C LYS A 24 -28.94 45.40 8.72
N THR A 25 -28.03 44.50 9.07
CA THR A 25 -26.60 44.79 9.01
C THR A 25 -26.12 44.45 7.61
N THR A 26 -25.99 45.49 6.79
CA THR A 26 -25.35 45.45 5.48
C THR A 26 -23.88 45.08 5.65
N TRP A 27 -23.47 43.94 5.13
CA TRP A 27 -22.07 43.54 4.99
C TRP A 27 -21.50 44.24 3.75
N ASN A 28 -20.50 45.09 3.96
CA ASN A 28 -19.80 45.85 2.93
C ASN A 28 -18.50 45.10 2.59
N PRO A 29 -18.25 44.65 1.34
CA PRO A 29 -17.11 43.79 1.02
C PRO A 29 -15.77 44.51 0.79
N ASP A 30 -15.68 45.84 0.98
CA ASP A 30 -14.49 46.62 0.62
C ASP A 30 -13.69 47.18 1.81
N THR A 31 -13.31 46.34 2.78
CA THR A 31 -12.27 46.73 3.77
C THR A 31 -11.34 45.58 4.10
N GLU A 32 -10.43 45.25 3.19
CA GLU A 32 -9.12 44.70 3.57
C GLU A 32 -8.24 45.86 4.06
N PRO A 33 -7.60 45.78 5.24
CA PRO A 33 -6.57 46.74 5.60
C PRO A 33 -5.29 46.39 4.82
N TYR A 34 -5.04 47.15 3.77
CA TYR A 34 -3.72 47.36 3.19
C TYR A 34 -2.74 47.73 4.31
N LEU A 35 -1.86 46.80 4.70
CA LEU A 35 -0.63 47.12 5.41
C LEU A 35 0.46 47.35 4.35
N SER A 36 0.88 48.61 4.30
CA SER A 36 1.84 49.20 3.38
C SER A 36 3.16 48.46 3.32
N SER A 37 3.55 48.05 2.11
CA SER A 37 4.91 47.68 1.74
C SER A 37 5.79 48.93 1.73
N THR A 38 6.66 49.09 2.74
CA THR A 38 7.84 49.94 2.63
C THR A 38 8.92 49.19 1.86
N GLU A 39 9.33 49.75 0.72
CA GLU A 39 10.53 49.35 -0.02
C GLU A 39 11.77 49.42 0.88
N GLY A 40 12.49 48.30 0.99
CA GLY A 40 13.75 48.21 1.73
C GLY A 40 14.48 46.91 1.43
N SER A 41 15.53 47.01 0.60
CA SER A 41 16.60 46.05 0.29
C SER A 41 16.26 44.55 0.12
N ARG A 42 16.36 44.10 -1.14
CA ARG A 42 16.64 42.71 -1.53
C ARG A 42 17.73 42.08 -0.66
N SER A 43 17.37 41.12 0.18
CA SER A 43 18.25 40.02 0.63
C SER A 43 17.74 38.72 0.01
N SER A 44 18.63 38.01 -0.66
CA SER A 44 18.38 36.79 -1.42
C SER A 44 18.45 35.53 -0.55
N ASP A 45 17.68 35.46 0.52
CA ASP A 45 17.60 34.28 1.40
C ASP A 45 16.15 34.13 1.86
N ASN A 46 15.39 33.26 1.18
CA ASN A 46 14.17 32.60 1.70
C ASN A 46 13.57 31.71 0.59
N ASP A 47 14.22 30.57 0.34
CA ASP A 47 13.66 29.45 -0.43
C ASP A 47 14.10 28.12 0.23
N GLN A 48 13.82 28.02 1.54
CA GLN A 48 13.87 26.77 2.28
C GLN A 48 12.45 26.53 2.82
N PRO A 49 11.81 25.39 2.52
CA PRO A 49 10.59 25.01 3.22
C PRO A 49 10.93 24.89 4.71
N VAL A 50 10.04 25.33 5.58
CA VAL A 50 10.16 25.20 7.04
C VAL A 50 10.32 23.71 7.39
N GLU A 51 11.56 23.22 7.47
CA GLU A 51 11.92 21.80 7.59
C GLU A 51 12.27 21.37 9.03
N SER A 52 12.02 22.19 10.06
CA SER A 52 12.65 21.98 11.39
C SER A 52 11.73 21.57 12.55
N SER A 53 10.50 21.09 12.33
CA SER A 53 9.69 20.53 13.43
C SER A 53 8.97 19.25 13.00
N SER A 54 9.14 18.15 13.76
CA SER A 54 8.43 16.89 13.51
C SER A 54 6.91 17.14 13.57
N ALA A 55 6.22 16.85 12.47
CA ALA A 55 4.77 17.00 12.42
C ALA A 55 4.13 16.03 13.40
N LEU A 56 3.07 16.43 14.11
CA LEU A 56 2.44 15.70 15.22
C LEU A 56 2.29 14.18 15.05
N PHE A 57 2.01 13.70 13.83
CA PHE A 57 1.81 12.27 13.53
C PHE A 57 2.99 11.60 12.80
N ASP A 58 4.10 12.31 12.60
CA ASP A 58 5.33 11.76 12.05
C ASP A 58 5.99 10.83 13.05
N GLU A 59 6.73 9.86 12.52
CA GLU A 59 7.73 9.14 13.31
C GLU A 59 8.76 10.11 13.91
N LEU A 60 9.48 9.61 14.92
CA LEU A 60 10.40 10.42 15.72
C LEU A 60 11.48 11.05 14.84
N SER A 61 11.78 12.32 15.10
CA SER A 61 13.00 12.95 14.65
C SER A 61 14.24 12.32 15.31
N THR A 62 15.42 12.59 14.76
CA THR A 62 16.70 12.16 15.36
C THR A 62 16.85 12.66 16.79
N GLU A 63 16.45 13.91 17.08
CA GLU A 63 16.51 14.48 18.42
C GLU A 63 15.59 13.75 19.40
N GLU A 64 14.34 13.48 18.99
CA GLU A 64 13.39 12.70 19.79
C GLU A 64 13.87 11.27 20.03
N TYR A 65 14.45 10.62 19.03
CA TYR A 65 15.04 9.29 19.17
C TYR A 65 16.14 9.27 20.23
N VAL A 66 17.07 10.23 20.20
CA VAL A 66 18.17 10.32 21.18
C VAL A 66 17.61 10.54 22.59
N LYS A 67 16.59 11.39 22.77
CA LYS A 67 15.92 11.57 24.06
C LYS A 67 15.32 10.27 24.58
N VAL A 68 14.62 9.51 23.73
CA VAL A 68 14.02 8.23 24.10
C VAL A 68 15.08 7.22 24.51
N VAL A 69 16.16 7.09 23.74
CA VAL A 69 17.29 6.20 24.08
C VAL A 69 17.91 6.58 25.41
N HIS A 70 18.09 7.88 25.66
CA HIS A 70 18.63 8.38 26.94
C HIS A 70 17.74 8.00 28.12
N ALA A 71 16.43 8.29 28.04
CA ALA A 71 15.46 7.95 29.08
C ALA A 71 15.41 6.43 29.35
N LEU A 72 15.42 5.62 28.29
CA LEU A 72 15.42 4.16 28.41
C LEU A 72 16.70 3.63 29.06
N ARG A 73 17.88 4.22 28.82
CA ARG A 73 19.14 3.82 29.45
C ARG A 73 19.20 4.15 30.93
N THR A 74 18.57 5.24 31.34
CA THR A 74 18.40 5.55 32.77
C THR A 74 17.54 4.50 33.46
N HIS A 75 16.52 3.97 32.76
CA HIS A 75 15.65 2.92 33.27
C HIS A 75 16.25 1.50 33.14
N ILE A 76 17.07 1.26 32.11
CA ILE A 76 17.67 -0.02 31.74
C ILE A 76 19.17 0.22 31.49
N PRO A 77 20.01 0.17 32.53
CA PRO A 77 21.43 0.57 32.43
C PRO A 77 22.23 -0.17 31.35
N ASP A 78 21.92 -1.45 31.12
CA ASP A 78 22.63 -2.30 30.15
C ASP A 78 21.93 -2.36 28.77
N LEU A 79 21.15 -1.33 28.42
CA LEU A 79 20.43 -1.27 27.14
C LEU A 79 21.37 -0.95 25.97
N TYR A 80 21.43 -1.86 25.00
CA TYR A 80 21.95 -1.57 23.69
C TYR A 80 20.92 -0.86 22.80
N ALA A 81 21.36 0.20 22.14
CA ALA A 81 20.61 0.95 21.14
C ALA A 81 21.62 1.64 20.22
N PHE A 82 21.23 1.92 18.97
CA PHE A 82 22.04 2.70 18.04
C PHE A 82 22.33 4.11 18.59
N GLU A 83 23.57 4.58 18.44
CA GLU A 83 24.03 5.89 18.91
C GLU A 83 24.48 6.75 17.72
N PRO A 84 23.65 7.68 17.22
CA PRO A 84 23.96 8.46 16.02
C PRO A 84 25.35 9.11 16.00
N GLU A 85 25.84 9.60 17.15
CA GLU A 85 27.15 10.26 17.28
C GLU A 85 28.34 9.30 17.20
N LEU A 86 28.20 8.07 17.71
CA LEU A 86 29.26 7.06 17.66
C LEU A 86 29.20 6.21 16.40
N ASP A 87 28.00 6.09 15.83
CA ASP A 87 27.67 5.11 14.82
C ASP A 87 27.59 5.68 13.39
N HIS A 88 27.58 7.02 13.25
CA HIS A 88 27.74 7.70 11.96
C HIS A 88 28.98 8.63 11.93
N PRO A 89 30.20 8.12 11.74
CA PRO A 89 31.33 8.99 11.39
C PRO A 89 31.30 9.29 9.89
N GLU A 90 30.68 10.42 9.48
CA GLU A 90 30.73 11.22 8.21
C GLU A 90 31.35 10.67 6.88
N SER A 91 31.61 9.37 6.71
CA SER A 91 32.60 8.86 5.76
C SER A 91 32.24 7.53 5.09
N LEU A 92 30.96 7.26 4.83
CA LEU A 92 30.56 6.10 4.01
C LEU A 92 29.44 6.44 3.01
N VAL A 93 29.59 7.57 2.31
CA VAL A 93 28.86 7.82 1.04
C VAL A 93 29.80 7.48 -0.11
N THR A 94 30.07 6.19 -0.34
CA THR A 94 30.58 5.72 -1.64
C THR A 94 30.08 4.31 -1.94
N ASN A 95 29.27 4.23 -2.99
CA ASN A 95 29.03 3.15 -3.95
C ASN A 95 28.86 1.68 -3.48
N GLU A 96 27.68 1.16 -3.82
CA GLU A 96 27.41 -0.22 -4.24
C GLU A 96 27.71 -1.34 -3.24
N SER A 97 26.94 -1.40 -2.15
CA SER A 97 26.43 -2.66 -1.60
C SER A 97 25.38 -2.37 -0.51
N HIS A 98 24.11 -2.23 -0.88
CA HIS A 98 23.00 -2.20 0.06
C HIS A 98 22.72 -3.61 0.61
N PHE A 99 23.64 -4.16 1.40
CA PHE A 99 23.39 -5.20 2.41
C PHE A 99 24.64 -5.22 3.29
N SER A 100 24.49 -4.83 4.56
CA SER A 100 25.55 -4.67 5.58
C SER A 100 26.52 -3.50 5.38
N VAL A 101 26.18 -2.35 5.95
CA VAL A 101 27.18 -1.39 6.40
C VAL A 101 26.93 -1.15 7.88
N TYR A 102 27.79 -1.77 8.68
CA TYR A 102 27.73 -1.80 10.12
C TYR A 102 28.06 -0.44 10.72
N SER A 103 27.25 -0.01 11.69
CA SER A 103 27.85 0.59 12.87
C SER A 103 27.89 -0.39 14.02
N ARG A 104 29.08 -0.58 14.57
CA ARG A 104 29.44 -1.74 15.39
C ARG A 104 30.66 -1.41 16.24
N SER A 105 30.51 -0.52 17.22
CA SER A 105 31.61 -0.28 18.18
C SER A 105 31.49 -1.12 19.46
N ARG A 106 30.27 -1.34 20.01
CA ARG A 106 30.09 -2.04 21.31
C ARG A 106 29.61 -3.50 21.21
N LEU A 107 28.48 -3.79 20.54
CA LEU A 107 27.98 -5.18 20.45
C LEU A 107 28.88 -6.10 19.62
N SER A 108 29.49 -5.57 18.56
CA SER A 108 30.35 -6.33 17.65
C SER A 108 31.62 -6.90 18.28
N ALA A 109 32.04 -6.33 19.41
CA ALA A 109 33.17 -6.82 20.19
C ALA A 109 32.81 -8.06 21.02
N LEU A 110 31.51 -8.34 21.21
CA LEU A 110 31.00 -9.47 21.97
C LEU A 110 30.83 -10.70 21.08
N SER A 111 30.87 -11.89 21.68
CA SER A 111 30.49 -13.14 21.01
C SER A 111 29.00 -13.15 20.64
N TRP A 112 28.60 -13.97 19.68
CA TRP A 112 27.17 -14.07 19.33
C TRP A 112 26.27 -14.43 20.51
N THR A 113 26.74 -15.30 21.42
CA THR A 113 25.98 -15.67 22.62
C THR A 113 25.76 -14.48 23.54
N GLU A 114 26.76 -13.62 23.70
CA GLU A 114 26.64 -12.41 24.51
C GLU A 114 25.74 -11.36 23.84
N GLN A 115 25.87 -11.17 22.52
CA GLN A 115 24.99 -10.27 21.77
C GLN A 115 23.52 -10.72 21.85
N LEU A 116 23.24 -12.01 21.63
CA LEU A 116 21.89 -12.59 21.70
C LEU A 116 21.27 -12.57 23.10
N ARG A 117 22.09 -12.37 24.15
CA ARG A 117 21.66 -12.24 25.55
C ARG A 117 21.68 -10.80 26.04
N SER A 118 22.04 -9.84 25.20
CA SER A 118 22.07 -8.43 25.57
C SER A 118 20.67 -7.82 25.52
N ASN A 119 20.37 -6.93 26.47
CA ASN A 119 19.15 -6.14 26.39
C ASN A 119 19.29 -5.16 25.23
N SER A 120 18.34 -5.17 24.29
CA SER A 120 18.45 -4.38 23.06
C SER A 120 17.15 -3.69 22.70
N LEU A 121 17.26 -2.45 22.24
CA LEU A 121 16.18 -1.70 21.66
C LEU A 121 15.93 -2.22 20.25
N TRP A 122 14.71 -2.69 19.99
CA TRP A 122 14.33 -3.25 18.69
C TRP A 122 13.65 -2.20 17.81
N SER A 123 12.67 -1.48 18.36
CA SER A 123 11.89 -0.50 17.61
C SER A 123 11.51 0.68 18.49
N VAL A 124 11.45 1.86 17.90
CA VAL A 124 10.86 3.06 18.49
C VAL A 124 9.96 3.69 17.45
N THR A 125 8.70 3.90 17.80
CA THR A 125 7.70 4.54 16.94
C THR A 125 6.97 5.64 17.69
N VAL A 126 6.32 6.54 16.96
CA VAL A 126 5.44 7.54 17.59
C VAL A 126 4.24 6.85 18.25
N GLN A 127 3.95 7.19 19.50
CA GLN A 127 2.71 6.80 20.16
C GLN A 127 1.64 7.81 19.75
N VAL A 128 0.73 7.36 18.88
CA VAL A 128 -0.38 8.19 18.39
C VAL A 128 -1.25 8.61 19.57
N PRO A 129 -1.59 9.92 19.73
CA PRO A 129 -2.48 10.36 20.79
C PRO A 129 -3.88 9.73 20.68
N ASP A 130 -4.56 9.63 21.81
CA ASP A 130 -5.92 9.08 21.89
C ASP A 130 -6.89 9.86 20.98
N LYS A 131 -7.98 9.19 20.55
CA LYS A 131 -8.92 9.78 19.60
C LYS A 131 -9.55 11.07 20.15
N ILE A 132 -9.84 11.17 21.45
CA ILE A 132 -10.49 12.34 22.05
C ILE A 132 -9.60 13.57 21.92
N SER A 133 -8.31 13.45 22.25
CA SER A 133 -7.31 14.52 22.14
C SER A 133 -7.14 14.97 20.69
N ARG A 134 -7.05 14.03 19.74
CA ARG A 134 -6.95 14.35 18.30
C ARG A 134 -8.22 15.03 17.78
N SER A 135 -9.40 14.60 18.19
CA SER A 135 -10.67 15.22 17.77
C SER A 135 -10.80 16.67 18.23
N LYS A 136 -10.32 17.00 19.44
CA LYS A 136 -10.24 18.40 19.90
C LYS A 136 -9.29 19.22 19.04
N PHE A 137 -8.11 18.68 18.75
CA PHE A 137 -7.11 19.30 17.88
C PHE A 137 -7.67 19.61 16.49
N PHE A 138 -8.33 18.64 15.83
CA PHE A 138 -8.93 18.85 14.51
C PHE A 138 -10.09 19.85 14.55
N THR A 139 -10.93 19.81 15.59
CA THR A 139 -12.06 20.74 15.75
C THR A 139 -11.58 22.19 15.84
N ALA A 140 -10.54 22.46 16.63
CA ALA A 140 -9.95 23.80 16.73
C ALA A 140 -9.42 24.29 15.37
N LEU A 141 -8.72 23.42 14.63
CA LEU A 141 -8.22 23.74 13.28
C LEU A 141 -9.33 24.04 12.27
N GLN A 142 -10.47 23.35 12.35
CA GLN A 142 -11.63 23.62 11.49
C GLN A 142 -12.32 24.94 11.85
N GLN A 143 -12.33 25.30 13.13
CA GLN A 143 -12.88 26.57 13.63
C GLN A 143 -11.92 27.76 13.45
N GLN A 144 -10.80 27.57 12.74
CA GLN A 144 -9.73 28.56 12.57
C GLN A 144 -9.18 29.08 13.91
N GLN A 145 -9.25 28.26 14.95
CA GLN A 145 -8.66 28.52 16.25
C GLN A 145 -7.26 27.91 16.31
N GLN A 146 -6.41 28.46 17.18
CA GLN A 146 -5.11 27.85 17.46
C GLN A 146 -5.34 26.61 18.34
N PRO A 147 -5.01 25.39 17.86
CA PRO A 147 -5.20 24.19 18.65
C PRO A 147 -4.21 24.14 19.81
N GLU A 148 -4.62 23.48 20.90
CA GLU A 148 -3.70 23.07 21.96
C GLU A 148 -2.64 22.11 21.38
N LEU A 149 -1.38 22.32 21.73
CA LEU A 149 -0.29 21.46 21.28
C LEU A 149 -0.41 20.13 22.04
N LEU A 150 -0.51 19.02 21.32
CA LEU A 150 -0.52 17.70 21.94
C LEU A 150 0.91 17.27 22.25
N ASP A 151 1.14 16.82 23.49
CA ASP A 151 2.40 16.18 23.84
C ASP A 151 2.61 14.91 23.00
N ARG A 152 3.85 14.75 22.53
CA ARG A 152 4.27 13.57 21.78
C ARG A 152 4.85 12.54 22.75
N TYR A 153 4.56 11.28 22.49
CA TYR A 153 5.11 10.14 23.20
C TYR A 153 5.70 9.15 22.19
N ALA A 154 6.61 8.30 22.64
CA ALA A 154 7.17 7.21 21.86
C ALA A 154 6.73 5.86 22.43
N ARG A 155 6.50 4.88 21.56
CA ARG A 155 6.39 3.47 21.91
C ARG A 155 7.70 2.78 21.60
N ALA A 156 8.36 2.22 22.60
CA ALA A 156 9.63 1.51 22.46
C ALA A 156 9.46 0.02 22.74
N ILE A 157 9.98 -0.82 21.86
CA ILE A 157 10.03 -2.28 22.03
C ILE A 157 11.45 -2.67 22.42
N VAL A 158 11.62 -3.22 23.62
CA VAL A 158 12.91 -3.67 24.14
C VAL A 158 12.91 -5.18 24.31
N PHE A 159 13.95 -5.82 23.79
CA PHE A 159 14.26 -7.22 24.03
C PHE A 159 15.08 -7.34 25.31
N HIS A 160 14.47 -7.85 26.37
CA HIS A 160 15.15 -8.18 27.63
C HIS A 160 15.72 -9.59 27.54
N ALA A 161 16.73 -9.78 26.71
CA ALA A 161 17.32 -11.09 26.46
C ALA A 161 18.15 -11.60 27.66
N GLY A 162 18.63 -10.68 28.50
CA GLY A 162 19.43 -10.98 29.69
C GLY A 162 18.59 -11.40 30.91
N SER A 163 17.27 -11.23 30.86
CA SER A 163 16.39 -11.66 31.96
C SER A 163 16.20 -13.18 31.98
N SER A 164 15.74 -13.70 33.13
CA SER A 164 15.44 -15.12 33.31
C SER A 164 14.02 -15.29 33.87
N PRO A 165 13.01 -15.62 33.04
CA PRO A 165 13.10 -15.92 31.61
C PRO A 165 13.33 -14.66 30.74
N PRO A 166 13.89 -14.79 29.53
CA PRO A 166 13.93 -13.72 28.54
C PRO A 166 12.52 -13.25 28.18
N GLU A 167 12.35 -11.95 27.93
CA GLU A 167 11.06 -11.37 27.56
C GLU A 167 11.20 -10.19 26.60
N ILE A 168 10.10 -9.84 25.93
CA ILE A 168 9.97 -8.61 25.16
C ILE A 168 9.09 -7.67 26.01
N ARG A 169 9.46 -6.40 26.11
CA ARG A 169 8.66 -5.41 26.82
C ARG A 169 8.46 -4.16 25.97
N GLU A 170 7.22 -3.73 25.90
CA GLU A 170 6.83 -2.45 25.33
C GLU A 170 6.80 -1.38 26.41
N TYR A 171 7.28 -0.18 26.07
CA TYR A 171 7.31 0.99 26.94
C TYR A 171 6.70 2.19 26.23
N ILE A 172 6.01 3.04 26.99
CA ILE A 172 5.67 4.39 26.58
C ILE A 172 6.69 5.33 27.19
N VAL A 173 7.28 6.20 26.36
CA VAL A 173 8.32 7.15 26.75
C VAL A 173 7.89 8.56 26.40
N GLY A 174 7.84 9.46 27.38
CA GLY A 174 7.48 10.86 27.16
C GLY A 174 7.02 11.57 28.44
N PRO A 175 6.47 12.79 28.31
CA PRO A 175 6.31 13.53 27.05
C PRO A 175 7.66 13.94 26.45
N LEU A 176 7.77 13.95 25.11
CA LEU A 176 9.02 14.24 24.38
C LEU A 176 9.37 15.75 24.35
N SER A 177 8.44 16.59 24.78
CA SER A 177 8.63 18.02 25.02
C SER A 177 9.54 18.27 26.22
N GLU A 178 9.59 17.35 27.19
CA GLU A 178 10.42 17.44 28.38
C GLU A 178 11.87 16.97 28.10
N THR A 179 12.79 17.31 29.02
CA THR A 179 14.18 16.84 29.00
C THR A 179 14.32 15.47 29.65
N ASP A 180 13.59 15.24 30.74
CA ASP A 180 13.61 14.01 31.53
C ASP A 180 12.32 13.20 31.27
N CYS A 181 12.25 12.51 30.14
CA CYS A 181 11.07 11.72 29.78
C CYS A 181 10.80 10.59 30.78
N GLU A 182 9.54 10.41 31.17
CA GLU A 182 9.10 9.26 31.94
C GLU A 182 9.12 8.00 31.06
N VAL A 183 9.46 6.85 31.66
CA VAL A 183 9.45 5.53 31.00
C VAL A 183 8.44 4.63 31.72
N VAL A 184 7.32 4.36 31.06
CA VAL A 184 6.21 3.57 31.61
C VAL A 184 6.15 2.21 30.91
N PRO A 185 6.29 1.08 31.63
CA PRO A 185 6.06 -0.25 31.07
C PRO A 185 4.59 -0.43 30.65
N ASP A 186 4.34 -0.93 29.45
CA ASP A 186 2.99 -1.14 28.91
C ASP A 186 2.62 -2.64 28.85
N ARG A 187 3.40 -3.43 28.10
CA ARG A 187 3.09 -4.84 27.83
C ARG A 187 4.31 -5.74 27.85
N ALA A 188 4.18 -6.93 28.42
CA ALA A 188 5.17 -8.01 28.35
C ALA A 188 4.72 -9.10 27.36
N ILE A 189 5.66 -9.62 26.56
CA ILE A 189 5.42 -10.58 25.48
C ILE A 189 6.49 -11.69 25.55
N GLY A 190 6.08 -12.92 25.25
CA GLY A 190 6.98 -14.08 25.21
C GLY A 190 8.11 -13.91 24.18
N TYR A 191 9.34 -14.23 24.58
CA TYR A 191 10.54 -13.95 23.78
C TYR A 191 10.66 -14.74 22.47
N ASN A 192 9.93 -15.86 22.35
CA ASN A 192 9.85 -16.64 21.10
C ASN A 192 9.13 -15.88 19.98
N LYS A 193 8.34 -14.85 20.30
CA LYS A 193 7.56 -14.04 19.33
C LYS A 193 8.33 -12.87 18.74
N ARG A 194 9.59 -12.64 19.14
CA ARG A 194 10.40 -11.50 18.65
C ARG A 194 10.57 -11.56 17.11
N PRO A 195 10.52 -10.44 16.39
CA PRO A 195 10.97 -10.39 15.01
C PRO A 195 12.44 -10.82 14.86
N LEU A 196 12.83 -11.21 13.65
CA LEU A 196 14.21 -11.60 13.36
C LEU A 196 15.08 -10.33 13.21
N GLY A 197 15.94 -10.06 14.20
CA GLY A 197 16.86 -8.91 14.17
C GLY A 197 18.20 -9.19 13.51
N GLU A 198 19.01 -8.14 13.32
CA GLU A 198 20.30 -8.25 12.63
C GLU A 198 21.28 -9.15 13.38
N THR A 199 21.27 -9.07 14.71
CA THR A 199 22.10 -9.90 15.57
C THR A 199 21.77 -11.39 15.40
N GLU A 200 20.48 -11.74 15.43
CA GLU A 200 20.02 -13.13 15.26
C GLU A 200 20.28 -13.65 13.85
N TYR A 201 20.03 -12.82 12.83
CA TYR A 201 20.34 -13.16 11.44
C TYR A 201 21.85 -13.33 11.20
N GLY A 202 22.69 -12.47 11.78
CA GLY A 202 24.15 -12.56 11.71
C GLY A 202 24.70 -13.87 12.28
N ALA A 203 24.20 -14.29 13.44
CA ALA A 203 24.55 -15.58 14.03
C ALA A 203 24.05 -16.77 13.18
N LEU A 204 22.86 -16.67 12.57
CA LEU A 204 22.34 -17.68 11.63
C LEU A 204 23.21 -17.80 10.37
N LEU A 205 23.71 -16.68 9.84
CA LEU A 205 24.65 -16.69 8.71
C LEU A 205 25.95 -17.41 9.05
N ASP A 206 26.52 -17.21 10.24
CA ASP A 206 27.71 -17.93 10.71
C ASP A 206 27.44 -19.42 10.87
N PHE A 207 26.31 -19.78 11.50
CA PHE A 207 25.91 -21.17 11.64
C PHE A 207 25.75 -21.85 10.26
N LEU A 208 25.10 -21.18 9.31
CA LEU A 208 24.92 -21.68 7.95
C LEU A 208 26.23 -21.77 7.18
N THR A 209 27.17 -20.85 7.41
CA THR A 209 28.53 -20.90 6.83
C THR A 209 29.23 -22.19 7.23
N ILE A 210 29.14 -22.58 8.50
CA ILE A 210 29.74 -23.83 9.00
C ILE A 210 29.11 -25.06 8.33
N GLN A 211 27.78 -25.08 8.18
CA GLN A 211 27.10 -26.23 7.54
C GLN A 211 27.41 -26.31 6.05
N THR A 212 27.39 -25.18 5.34
CA THR A 212 27.62 -25.12 3.90
C THR A 212 29.08 -25.37 3.51
N ALA A 213 30.05 -24.97 4.34
CA ALA A 213 31.46 -25.28 4.12
C ALA A 213 31.72 -26.81 4.06
N ARG A 214 31.03 -27.58 4.91
CA ARG A 214 31.12 -29.06 4.89
C ARG A 214 30.48 -29.67 3.64
N LEU A 215 29.43 -29.04 3.13
CA LEU A 215 28.70 -29.47 1.93
C LEU A 215 29.27 -28.89 0.63
N ASP A 216 30.33 -28.07 0.68
CA ASP A 216 30.80 -27.32 -0.49
C ASP A 216 31.16 -28.21 -1.70
N PRO A 217 31.80 -29.38 -1.56
CA PRO A 217 32.01 -30.29 -2.70
C PRO A 217 30.71 -30.70 -3.40
N LEU A 218 29.67 -31.01 -2.63
CA LEU A 218 28.33 -31.34 -3.14
C LEU A 218 27.68 -30.13 -3.81
N ILE A 219 27.75 -28.95 -3.18
CA ILE A 219 27.21 -27.69 -3.71
C ILE A 219 27.90 -27.31 -5.03
N GLN A 220 29.23 -27.44 -5.11
CA GLN A 220 29.99 -27.18 -6.32
C GLN A 220 29.66 -28.17 -7.44
N GLN A 221 29.45 -29.46 -7.12
CA GLN A 221 29.03 -30.46 -8.10
C GLN A 221 27.62 -30.13 -8.64
N ALA A 222 26.69 -29.82 -7.74
CA ALA A 222 25.29 -29.57 -8.08
C ALA A 222 25.08 -28.24 -8.81
N TYR A 223 25.64 -27.14 -8.30
CA TYR A 223 25.23 -25.78 -8.71
C TYR A 223 26.34 -24.96 -9.37
N LYS A 224 27.58 -25.50 -9.40
CA LYS A 224 28.79 -24.78 -9.86
C LYS A 224 29.02 -23.45 -9.12
N ALA A 225 28.54 -23.36 -7.89
CA ALA A 225 28.61 -22.20 -7.01
C ALA A 225 29.09 -22.62 -5.61
N SER A 226 29.37 -21.65 -4.76
CA SER A 226 29.65 -21.83 -3.33
C SER A 226 28.84 -20.83 -2.51
N PHE A 227 28.68 -21.10 -1.21
CA PHE A 227 28.10 -20.12 -0.29
C PHE A 227 28.94 -18.83 -0.28
N PHE A 228 28.29 -17.67 -0.19
CA PHE A 228 28.97 -16.38 -0.36
C PHE A 228 30.01 -16.12 0.73
N LYS A 229 29.74 -16.60 1.95
CA LYS A 229 30.62 -16.42 3.10
C LYS A 229 31.60 -17.58 3.21
N ALA A 230 32.90 -17.30 3.10
CA ALA A 230 33.94 -18.32 3.16
C ALA A 230 34.26 -18.79 4.59
N VAL A 231 34.21 -17.87 5.55
CA VAL A 231 34.58 -18.10 6.96
C VAL A 231 33.57 -17.39 7.86
N PRO A 232 33.11 -18.01 8.96
CA PRO A 232 32.23 -17.34 9.92
C PRO A 232 32.92 -16.11 10.53
N SER A 233 32.12 -15.10 10.89
CA SER A 233 32.63 -13.87 11.51
C SER A 233 33.14 -14.11 12.92
N ASP A 234 32.48 -14.99 13.67
CA ASP A 234 32.89 -15.42 15.01
C ASP A 234 33.43 -16.87 14.95
N LYS A 235 34.55 -17.13 15.62
CA LYS A 235 35.28 -18.41 15.58
C LYS A 235 34.71 -19.46 16.54
N TRP A 236 33.41 -19.46 16.80
CA TRP A 236 32.80 -20.52 17.59
C TRP A 236 32.72 -21.81 16.77
N ARG A 237 33.19 -22.93 17.34
CA ARG A 237 33.18 -24.29 16.76
C ARG A 237 34.07 -24.63 15.55
N TYR A 238 34.82 -23.70 14.97
CA TYR A 238 35.66 -24.05 13.81
C TYR A 238 37.10 -24.39 14.20
N ASP A 239 37.43 -25.69 14.21
CA ASP A 239 38.82 -26.14 14.16
C ASP A 239 39.34 -25.94 12.74
N PHE A 240 40.03 -24.82 12.51
CA PHE A 240 40.65 -24.47 11.24
C PHE A 240 41.64 -25.54 10.73
N ASN A 241 42.03 -26.52 11.55
CA ASN A 241 42.97 -27.57 11.15
C ASN A 241 42.32 -28.74 10.41
N GLN A 242 41.00 -28.89 10.38
CA GLN A 242 40.33 -30.03 9.71
C GLN A 242 39.79 -29.74 8.31
N THR A 243 39.79 -28.48 7.89
CA THR A 243 39.31 -28.06 6.57
C THR A 243 40.38 -27.17 5.97
N GLY A 244 41.12 -27.71 5.00
CA GLY A 244 42.11 -26.94 4.25
C GLY A 244 41.49 -25.64 3.73
N SER A 245 42.28 -24.56 3.71
CA SER A 245 41.90 -23.20 3.28
C SER A 245 40.71 -23.21 2.33
N ALA A 246 39.52 -22.84 2.82
CA ALA A 246 38.29 -22.91 2.04
C ALA A 246 38.32 -21.84 0.93
N GLU A 247 38.94 -22.17 -0.20
CA GLU A 247 38.80 -21.39 -1.42
C GLU A 247 37.37 -21.58 -1.94
N THR A 248 36.50 -20.60 -1.71
CA THR A 248 35.15 -20.61 -2.27
C THR A 248 35.20 -20.31 -3.77
N ARG A 249 34.26 -20.87 -4.54
CA ARG A 249 34.05 -20.41 -5.93
C ARG A 249 33.52 -18.98 -6.00
N CYS A 250 32.99 -18.47 -4.89
CA CYS A 250 32.58 -17.08 -4.72
C CYS A 250 33.82 -16.20 -4.49
N LYS A 251 34.51 -15.78 -5.57
CA LYS A 251 35.66 -14.88 -5.46
C LYS A 251 35.19 -13.49 -5.01
N HIS A 252 35.51 -13.08 -3.79
CA HIS A 252 35.34 -11.70 -3.31
C HIS A 252 36.25 -10.74 -4.10
N GLY A 253 35.72 -9.61 -4.58
CA GLY A 253 36.54 -8.46 -4.99
C GLY A 253 37.01 -8.38 -6.45
N SER A 254 36.46 -9.17 -7.37
CA SER A 254 36.65 -8.87 -8.80
C SER A 254 35.70 -7.73 -9.19
N LEU A 255 36.22 -6.50 -9.31
CA LEU A 255 35.55 -5.34 -9.92
C LEU A 255 34.96 -5.66 -11.32
N ASN A 256 35.44 -6.74 -11.96
CA ASN A 256 34.77 -7.38 -13.07
C ASN A 256 33.79 -8.43 -12.50
N LEU A 257 32.55 -8.04 -12.20
CA LEU A 257 31.50 -9.02 -11.98
C LEU A 257 31.42 -9.91 -13.24
N PRO A 258 31.46 -11.24 -13.12
CA PRO A 258 31.38 -12.12 -14.29
C PRO A 258 30.04 -12.01 -15.02
N HIS A 259 29.06 -11.33 -14.43
CA HIS A 259 27.76 -11.02 -15.00
C HIS A 259 27.32 -9.61 -14.55
N PRO A 260 26.76 -8.75 -15.43
CA PRO A 260 26.44 -7.35 -15.09
C PRO A 260 25.48 -7.21 -13.90
N ARG A 261 24.62 -8.21 -13.68
CA ARG A 261 23.65 -8.25 -12.58
C ARG A 261 24.12 -8.93 -11.28
N GLY A 262 25.39 -9.35 -11.16
CA GLY A 262 25.92 -9.95 -9.93
C GLY A 262 26.84 -11.15 -10.15
N ASN A 263 27.02 -11.98 -9.12
CA ASN A 263 27.90 -13.14 -9.18
C ASN A 263 27.10 -14.46 -9.11
N PRO A 264 26.88 -15.15 -10.26
CA PRO A 264 26.12 -16.40 -10.31
C PRO A 264 26.79 -17.56 -9.57
N ASN A 265 28.08 -17.45 -9.25
CA ASN A 265 28.82 -18.46 -8.51
C ASN A 265 28.74 -18.27 -6.97
N CYS A 266 28.07 -17.22 -6.51
CA CYS A 266 27.81 -16.97 -5.09
C CYS A 266 26.36 -17.31 -4.73
N LEU A 267 26.17 -18.07 -3.66
CA LEU A 267 24.86 -18.39 -3.08
C LEU A 267 24.65 -17.60 -1.80
N ILE A 268 23.52 -16.90 -1.71
CA ILE A 268 23.06 -16.15 -0.52
C ILE A 268 21.77 -16.79 0.04
N PRO A 269 21.49 -16.68 1.34
CA PRO A 269 20.28 -17.24 1.92
C PRO A 269 19.10 -16.26 1.88
N THR A 270 17.91 -16.78 1.60
CA THR A 270 16.60 -16.15 1.85
C THR A 270 15.87 -16.95 2.92
N PHE A 271 15.07 -16.31 3.76
CA PHE A 271 14.32 -16.99 4.82
C PHE A 271 12.82 -16.99 4.57
N ALA A 272 12.12 -17.98 5.15
CA ALA A 272 10.67 -18.02 5.18
C ALA A 272 10.15 -17.67 6.59
N SER A 273 9.00 -17.02 6.64
CA SER A 273 8.16 -16.86 7.83
C SER A 273 6.96 -17.81 7.75
N PRO A 274 6.31 -18.16 8.88
CA PRO A 274 6.59 -17.74 10.26
C PRO A 274 7.73 -18.54 10.92
N LEU A 275 8.14 -18.11 12.11
CA LEU A 275 9.21 -18.76 12.88
C LEU A 275 8.68 -19.67 14.00
N VAL A 276 7.44 -19.44 14.44
CA VAL A 276 6.73 -20.26 15.41
C VAL A 276 5.49 -20.83 14.72
N THR A 277 5.34 -22.15 14.79
CA THR A 277 4.25 -22.88 14.11
C THR A 277 3.50 -23.75 15.10
N LYS A 278 2.29 -24.18 14.70
CA LYS A 278 1.49 -25.11 15.50
C LYS A 278 2.20 -26.42 15.82
N ALA A 279 3.01 -26.92 14.89
CA ALA A 279 3.67 -28.21 15.03
C ALA A 279 4.59 -28.25 16.25
N ASP A 280 5.16 -27.10 16.63
CA ASP A 280 6.01 -26.96 17.80
C ASP A 280 5.99 -25.50 18.31
N PRO A 281 4.99 -25.11 19.13
CA PRO A 281 4.79 -23.72 19.56
C PRO A 281 5.89 -23.21 20.51
N ASN A 282 6.69 -24.12 21.06
CA ASN A 282 7.81 -23.79 21.94
C ASN A 282 9.14 -23.70 21.18
N ALA A 283 9.18 -24.13 19.91
CA ALA A 283 10.36 -24.00 19.08
C ALA A 283 10.26 -22.79 18.16
N ARG A 284 11.43 -22.20 17.90
CA ARG A 284 11.64 -21.15 16.92
C ARG A 284 12.49 -21.72 15.80
N ARG A 285 11.87 -21.99 14.65
CA ARG A 285 12.50 -22.65 13.51
C ARG A 285 12.40 -21.79 12.26
N ILE A 286 13.47 -21.80 11.48
CA ILE A 286 13.56 -21.01 10.25
C ILE A 286 13.96 -21.89 9.08
N TRP A 287 13.25 -21.74 7.96
CA TRP A 287 13.67 -22.28 6.68
C TRP A 287 14.54 -21.26 5.95
N LEU A 288 15.80 -21.61 5.70
CA LEU A 288 16.71 -20.85 4.86
C LEU A 288 16.87 -21.57 3.52
N ARG A 289 16.48 -20.92 2.42
CA ARG A 289 16.72 -21.38 1.05
C ARG A 289 17.90 -20.61 0.44
N LEU A 290 18.79 -21.32 -0.26
CA LEU A 290 19.85 -20.66 -0.99
C LEU A 290 19.36 -20.18 -2.37
N VAL A 291 19.82 -19.00 -2.78
CA VAL A 291 19.56 -18.39 -4.08
C VAL A 291 20.87 -17.85 -4.65
N ARG A 292 20.95 -17.65 -5.96
CA ARG A 292 22.14 -17.06 -6.60
C ARG A 292 22.16 -15.55 -6.36
N GLN A 293 23.34 -15.00 -6.09
CA GLN A 293 23.55 -13.56 -5.91
C GLN A 293 23.57 -12.82 -7.26
N VAL A 294 22.45 -12.85 -7.98
CA VAL A 294 22.24 -12.18 -9.27
C VAL A 294 20.89 -11.49 -9.21
N ALA A 295 20.83 -10.19 -9.49
CA ALA A 295 19.58 -9.45 -9.49
C ALA A 295 18.67 -9.91 -10.65
N PRO A 296 17.39 -10.24 -10.39
CA PRO A 296 16.73 -10.36 -9.09
C PRO A 296 16.98 -11.73 -8.41
N PHE A 297 17.60 -11.74 -7.22
CA PHE A 297 18.07 -12.99 -6.59
C PHE A 297 16.93 -13.97 -6.27
N ILE A 298 15.73 -13.45 -6.00
CA ILE A 298 14.54 -14.21 -5.62
C ILE A 298 14.05 -15.14 -6.74
N GLN A 299 14.36 -14.81 -7.99
CA GLN A 299 14.00 -15.62 -9.15
C GLN A 299 15.10 -16.61 -9.55
N TYR A 300 16.24 -16.63 -8.85
CA TYR A 300 17.32 -17.61 -9.05
C TYR A 300 17.52 -18.54 -7.85
N PRO A 301 16.47 -19.23 -7.34
CA PRO A 301 16.64 -20.19 -6.25
C PRO A 301 17.45 -21.41 -6.71
N VAL A 302 18.20 -22.00 -5.79
CA VAL A 302 18.70 -23.36 -5.93
C VAL A 302 17.90 -24.29 -5.03
N ASP A 303 17.84 -25.57 -5.38
CA ASP A 303 17.07 -26.55 -4.61
C ASP A 303 17.87 -27.10 -3.43
N LEU A 304 18.30 -26.18 -2.56
CA LEU A 304 19.01 -26.46 -1.31
C LEU A 304 18.46 -25.55 -0.21
N GLN A 305 17.88 -26.16 0.82
CA GLN A 305 17.22 -25.48 1.92
C GLN A 305 17.56 -26.14 3.27
N PHE A 306 17.55 -25.36 4.34
CA PHE A 306 17.88 -25.79 5.69
C PHE A 306 16.77 -25.35 6.64
N GLU A 307 16.18 -26.29 7.38
CA GLU A 307 15.38 -25.97 8.56
C GLU A 307 16.31 -25.96 9.77
N ILE A 308 16.39 -24.83 10.46
CA ILE A 308 17.27 -24.64 11.62
C ILE A 308 16.39 -24.36 12.83
N ASP A 309 16.62 -25.10 13.91
CA ASP A 309 16.08 -24.79 15.23
C ASP A 309 17.06 -23.85 15.94
N HIS A 310 16.63 -22.61 16.12
CA HIS A 310 17.39 -21.53 16.76
C HIS A 310 16.67 -21.00 18.01
N THR A 311 15.91 -21.87 18.69
CA THR A 311 15.16 -21.53 19.90
C THR A 311 16.04 -21.01 21.03
N SER A 312 17.25 -21.57 21.19
CA SER A 312 18.18 -21.17 22.24
C SER A 312 18.88 -19.85 21.91
N LEU A 313 19.11 -19.00 22.92
CA LEU A 313 20.00 -17.82 22.78
C LEU A 313 21.49 -18.16 22.85
N ASP A 314 21.81 -19.45 22.89
CA ASP A 314 23.15 -19.99 22.77
C ASP A 314 23.26 -20.70 21.42
N PRO A 315 23.90 -20.07 20.42
CA PRO A 315 24.05 -20.65 19.09
C PRO A 315 24.71 -22.04 19.09
N THR A 316 25.51 -22.38 20.12
CA THR A 316 26.11 -23.73 20.25
C THR A 316 25.06 -24.83 20.38
N LYS A 317 23.83 -24.51 20.78
CA LYS A 317 22.73 -25.46 20.92
C LYS A 317 21.85 -25.55 19.68
N TRP A 318 22.10 -24.72 18.66
CA TRP A 318 21.35 -24.77 17.41
C TRP A 318 21.66 -26.03 16.63
N LYS A 319 20.67 -26.50 15.87
CA LYS A 319 20.76 -27.72 15.08
C LYS A 319 20.03 -27.56 13.77
N VAL A 320 20.55 -28.22 12.74
CA VAL A 320 19.81 -28.48 11.51
C VAL A 320 18.79 -29.57 11.82
N VAL A 321 17.51 -29.28 11.59
CA VAL A 321 16.40 -30.22 11.77
C VAL A 321 16.20 -31.02 10.49
N HIS A 322 16.18 -30.32 9.35
CA HIS A 322 16.03 -30.91 8.02
C HIS A 322 16.90 -30.18 7.00
N ILE A 323 17.33 -30.93 5.98
CA ILE A 323 17.94 -30.40 4.77
C ILE A 323 17.08 -30.84 3.60
N TRP A 324 16.61 -29.89 2.80
CA TRP A 324 16.00 -30.19 1.51
C TRP A 324 17.06 -30.07 0.43
N PHE A 325 17.27 -31.12 -0.34
CA PHE A 325 18.21 -31.12 -1.47
C PHE A 325 17.63 -31.90 -2.65
N GLN A 326 17.46 -31.22 -3.78
CA GLN A 326 17.03 -31.80 -5.06
C GLN A 326 15.76 -32.66 -4.98
N GLY A 327 14.71 -32.16 -4.33
CA GLY A 327 13.42 -32.81 -4.20
C GLY A 327 13.31 -33.81 -3.04
N GLN A 328 14.33 -33.93 -2.20
CA GLN A 328 14.38 -34.90 -1.09
C GLN A 328 14.77 -34.26 0.24
N THR A 329 14.22 -34.79 1.33
CA THR A 329 14.52 -34.35 2.69
C THR A 329 15.51 -35.29 3.38
N TYR A 330 16.50 -34.72 4.06
CA TYR A 330 17.51 -35.39 4.88
C TYR A 330 17.47 -34.85 6.31
N LYS A 331 17.88 -35.67 7.29
CA LYS A 331 17.78 -35.35 8.73
C LYS A 331 19.02 -34.66 9.31
N SER A 332 20.17 -34.73 8.64
CA SER A 332 21.39 -34.04 9.08
C SER A 332 22.42 -33.89 7.95
N VAL A 333 23.40 -33.03 8.17
CA VAL A 333 24.54 -32.85 7.25
C VAL A 333 25.35 -34.14 7.11
N GLU A 334 25.57 -34.87 8.19
CA GLU A 334 26.31 -36.14 8.21
C GLU A 334 25.61 -37.21 7.38
N GLN A 335 24.28 -37.29 7.47
CA GLN A 335 23.51 -38.24 6.66
C GLN A 335 23.67 -37.94 5.17
N LEU A 336 23.54 -36.67 4.77
CA LEU A 336 23.65 -36.25 3.39
C LEU A 336 25.07 -36.48 2.84
N LEU A 337 26.10 -36.12 3.62
CA LEU A 337 27.50 -36.35 3.26
C LEU A 337 27.82 -37.84 3.10
N LYS A 338 27.36 -38.69 4.02
CA LYS A 338 27.59 -40.13 3.93
C LYS A 338 27.02 -40.72 2.64
N LEU A 339 25.82 -40.28 2.22
CA LEU A 339 25.20 -40.71 0.96
C LEU A 339 25.94 -40.17 -0.27
N TYR A 340 26.46 -38.96 -0.18
CA TYR A 340 27.27 -38.34 -1.23
C TYR A 340 28.60 -39.07 -1.41
N GLU A 341 29.35 -39.27 -0.33
CA GLU A 341 30.67 -39.93 -0.32
C GLU A 341 30.58 -41.42 -0.71
N SER A 342 29.49 -42.10 -0.38
CA SER A 342 29.25 -43.49 -0.81
C SER A 342 28.81 -43.61 -2.28
N GLY A 343 28.57 -42.49 -2.97
CA GLY A 343 28.03 -42.46 -4.34
C GLY A 343 26.56 -42.89 -4.44
N SER A 344 25.86 -43.02 -3.31
CA SER A 344 24.45 -43.43 -3.26
C SER A 344 23.48 -42.27 -3.50
N LEU A 345 23.95 -41.02 -3.37
CA LEU A 345 23.20 -39.81 -3.67
C LEU A 345 23.24 -39.50 -5.17
N ARG A 346 22.08 -39.47 -5.84
CA ARG A 346 21.97 -38.98 -7.22
C ARG A 346 22.00 -37.46 -7.24
N VAL A 347 23.09 -36.87 -7.72
CA VAL A 347 23.24 -35.41 -7.87
C VAL A 347 23.00 -34.99 -9.31
N THR A 348 22.00 -34.16 -9.53
CA THR A 348 21.65 -33.59 -10.84
C THR A 348 22.26 -32.19 -10.97
N PRO A 349 23.20 -31.93 -11.90
CA PRO A 349 23.75 -30.59 -12.07
C PRO A 349 22.67 -29.59 -12.54
N SER A 350 22.58 -28.46 -11.85
CA SER A 350 21.73 -27.30 -12.17
C SER A 350 22.58 -26.02 -12.16
N PRO A 351 23.37 -25.77 -13.21
CA PRO A 351 24.21 -24.57 -13.33
C PRO A 351 23.35 -23.31 -13.51
N PHE A 352 23.98 -22.14 -13.38
CA PHE A 352 23.29 -20.87 -13.60
C PHE A 352 22.76 -20.77 -15.04
N VAL A 353 21.50 -20.37 -15.16
CA VAL A 353 20.87 -20.01 -16.43
C VAL A 353 20.47 -18.56 -16.31
N ASP A 354 21.01 -17.72 -17.21
CA ASP A 354 20.55 -16.36 -17.31
C ASP A 354 19.13 -16.31 -17.91
N MET A 355 18.15 -15.96 -17.09
CA MET A 355 16.75 -15.74 -17.50
C MET A 355 16.49 -14.42 -18.24
N TYR A 356 17.38 -13.43 -18.14
CA TYR A 356 17.22 -12.07 -18.68
C TYR A 356 18.41 -11.64 -19.56
N PRO A 357 18.78 -12.41 -20.60
CA PRO A 357 19.91 -12.05 -21.44
C PRO A 357 19.63 -10.73 -22.18
N GLY A 358 20.44 -9.69 -21.90
CA GLY A 358 20.31 -8.36 -22.53
C GLY A 358 19.08 -7.56 -22.09
N GLN A 359 18.40 -7.96 -21.01
CA GLN A 359 17.33 -7.22 -20.36
C GLN A 359 17.80 -6.73 -18.99
N LEU A 360 17.10 -5.72 -18.43
CA LEU A 360 17.48 -5.05 -17.16
C LEU A 360 18.83 -4.29 -17.22
N GLU A 361 19.35 -4.07 -18.42
CA GLU A 361 20.45 -3.12 -18.69
C GLU A 361 19.90 -1.70 -18.88
N PRO A 362 20.73 -0.66 -18.74
CA PRO A 362 20.32 0.70 -19.07
C PRO A 362 19.70 0.80 -20.46
N GLY A 363 18.59 1.52 -20.56
CA GLY A 363 17.90 1.73 -21.83
C GLY A 363 18.80 2.44 -22.85
N PRO A 364 18.57 2.28 -24.16
CA PRO A 364 19.43 2.88 -25.20
C PRO A 364 19.50 4.42 -25.15
N SER A 365 18.58 5.08 -24.43
CA SER A 365 18.57 6.53 -24.21
C SER A 365 19.27 6.98 -22.92
N GLN A 366 19.83 6.07 -22.13
CA GLN A 366 20.52 6.39 -20.86
C GLN A 366 22.03 6.62 -21.03
N PHE A 367 22.57 6.39 -22.23
CA PHE A 367 23.94 6.74 -22.58
C PHE A 367 23.97 8.12 -23.27
N GLU A 368 23.78 9.19 -22.50
CA GLU A 368 24.20 10.55 -22.88
C GLU A 368 24.92 11.20 -21.69
N GLY A 369 26.24 11.42 -21.85
CA GLY A 369 27.04 12.29 -20.97
C GLY A 369 28.06 11.60 -20.07
N ALA A 370 29.11 11.01 -20.65
CA ALA A 370 30.42 11.18 -20.03
C ALA A 370 30.74 12.69 -20.02
N ASP A 371 31.25 13.19 -18.89
CA ASP A 371 31.57 14.59 -18.55
C ASP A 371 30.41 15.44 -18.00
N MET A 372 30.06 15.24 -16.73
CA MET A 372 29.58 16.35 -15.90
C MET A 372 30.79 17.21 -15.50
N PRO A 373 30.87 18.51 -15.88
CA PRO A 373 31.84 19.41 -15.28
C PRO A 373 31.46 19.67 -13.82
N PRO A 374 32.42 19.90 -12.91
CA PRO A 374 32.14 20.19 -11.51
C PRO A 374 31.28 21.44 -11.40
N MET A 375 30.30 21.40 -10.49
CA MET A 375 29.44 22.53 -10.11
C MET A 375 30.30 23.78 -9.90
N THR A 376 30.20 24.72 -10.84
CA THR A 376 30.70 26.08 -10.69
C THR A 376 29.51 27.04 -10.76
N THR A 377 29.59 28.02 -9.89
CA THR A 377 28.59 29.04 -9.52
C THR A 377 28.02 29.84 -10.71
N PRO A 378 26.79 30.39 -10.58
CA PRO A 378 26.11 31.01 -11.71
C PRO A 378 26.65 32.42 -12.01
N SER A 379 27.09 32.66 -13.25
CA SER A 379 27.34 34.00 -13.77
C SER A 379 26.35 34.39 -14.88
N ARG A 380 25.52 35.38 -14.54
CA ARG A 380 24.81 36.39 -15.35
C ARG A 380 24.65 36.22 -16.88
N HIS A 381 23.38 36.28 -17.28
CA HIS A 381 22.75 36.97 -18.43
C HIS A 381 23.44 36.95 -19.81
N THR A 382 22.74 36.40 -20.81
CA THR A 382 22.49 37.12 -22.07
C THR A 382 21.17 36.67 -22.71
N ILE A 383 20.38 37.67 -23.14
CA ILE A 383 19.10 37.58 -23.85
C ILE A 383 19.36 37.30 -25.33
N ILE A 384 18.68 36.33 -25.95
CA ILE A 384 18.45 36.28 -27.41
C ILE A 384 17.03 35.78 -27.70
N GLN A 385 16.27 36.56 -28.47
CA GLN A 385 14.90 36.31 -28.94
C GLN A 385 14.84 35.24 -30.06
N PRO A 386 13.70 34.55 -30.27
CA PRO A 386 13.54 33.63 -31.39
C PRO A 386 13.05 34.35 -32.65
N VAL A 387 13.74 34.11 -33.77
CA VAL A 387 13.33 34.53 -35.11
C VAL A 387 12.44 33.44 -35.72
N TYR A 388 11.20 33.80 -35.99
CA TYR A 388 10.27 33.04 -36.84
C TYR A 388 10.75 33.03 -38.29
N GLN A 389 10.73 31.86 -38.95
CA GLN A 389 10.61 31.78 -40.40
C GLN A 389 9.57 30.74 -40.82
N SER A 390 8.69 31.21 -41.69
CA SER A 390 7.60 30.55 -42.39
C SER A 390 8.08 29.61 -43.50
N ASN A 391 7.24 28.63 -43.85
CA ASN A 391 6.75 28.31 -45.22
C ASN A 391 6.16 26.88 -45.20
N ALA A 392 4.86 26.69 -45.36
CA ALA A 392 4.05 26.73 -46.59
C ALA A 392 3.81 25.34 -47.20
N ALA A 393 2.56 24.89 -47.04
CA ALA A 393 1.73 23.98 -47.82
C ALA A 393 2.35 23.09 -48.93
N VAL A 394 2.06 21.79 -48.86
CA VAL A 394 1.60 21.00 -50.03
C VAL A 394 0.53 20.00 -49.61
N SER A 395 -0.65 20.16 -50.19
CA SER A 395 -1.79 19.25 -50.18
C SER A 395 -1.53 17.99 -51.03
N LYS A 396 -2.05 16.82 -50.63
CA LYS A 396 -2.67 15.86 -51.55
C LYS A 396 -3.58 14.87 -50.81
N SER A 397 -4.83 14.86 -51.25
CA SER A 397 -5.95 13.98 -50.94
C SER A 397 -5.72 12.52 -51.33
N PHE A 398 -6.34 11.56 -50.63
CA PHE A 398 -7.17 10.49 -51.24
C PHE A 398 -8.07 9.83 -50.18
N SER A 399 -9.28 9.45 -50.61
CA SER A 399 -10.45 9.07 -49.80
C SER A 399 -10.61 7.54 -49.66
N PRO A 400 -11.64 7.03 -48.94
CA PRO A 400 -11.66 5.72 -48.27
C PRO A 400 -12.44 4.63 -49.04
N ASN A 401 -12.15 3.36 -48.73
CA ASN A 401 -13.08 2.23 -48.48
C ASN A 401 -12.43 0.87 -48.82
N SER A 402 -12.47 -0.09 -47.90
CA SER A 402 -13.29 -1.33 -48.01
C SER A 402 -12.83 -2.45 -47.07
N PHE A 403 -13.75 -2.88 -46.21
CA PHE A 403 -13.77 -4.13 -45.45
C PHE A 403 -14.12 -5.32 -46.37
N ARG A 404 -13.41 -6.46 -46.24
CA ARG A 404 -13.95 -7.82 -45.93
C ARG A 404 -13.09 -9.00 -46.44
N SER A 405 -12.88 -9.94 -45.52
CA SER A 405 -12.87 -11.41 -45.62
C SER A 405 -11.89 -12.14 -46.55
N LEU A 406 -11.16 -13.12 -46.01
CA LEU A 406 -11.48 -14.56 -46.19
C LEU A 406 -10.48 -15.47 -45.45
N TRP A 407 -11.03 -16.35 -44.62
CA TRP A 407 -10.39 -17.56 -44.09
C TRP A 407 -10.38 -18.64 -45.17
N THR A 408 -9.23 -19.29 -45.42
CA THR A 408 -9.02 -20.76 -45.52
C THR A 408 -7.70 -21.10 -46.25
N LYS A 409 -6.76 -21.76 -45.55
CA LYS A 409 -6.13 -23.05 -45.92
C LYS A 409 -4.83 -23.27 -45.12
N GLN A 410 -4.88 -24.25 -44.21
CA GLN A 410 -3.72 -24.94 -43.66
C GLN A 410 -3.00 -25.74 -44.76
N ARG A 411 -1.66 -25.72 -44.82
CA ARG A 411 -0.75 -26.82 -44.36
C ARG A 411 0.69 -26.66 -44.89
N LYS A 412 1.63 -27.07 -44.02
CA LYS A 412 3.07 -27.36 -44.21
C LYS A 412 4.04 -26.16 -44.08
N LEU A 413 4.53 -25.95 -42.86
CA LEU A 413 5.87 -25.37 -42.65
C LEU A 413 6.77 -26.41 -41.99
N LYS A 414 7.84 -26.78 -42.70
CA LYS A 414 9.09 -27.31 -42.13
C LYS A 414 9.98 -26.10 -41.79
N ARG A 415 10.65 -26.21 -40.65
CA ARG A 415 11.72 -25.36 -40.10
C ARG A 415 12.54 -24.58 -41.15
N SER A 416 12.61 -23.27 -40.94
CA SER A 416 13.83 -22.47 -41.13
C SER A 416 13.87 -21.40 -40.06
N THR A 417 14.90 -21.48 -39.23
CA THR A 417 15.41 -20.43 -38.35
C THR A 417 15.75 -19.19 -39.18
N ASN A 418 15.08 -18.08 -38.87
CA ASN A 418 15.56 -16.70 -39.00
C ASN A 418 14.39 -15.80 -38.58
N VAL A 419 14.49 -15.21 -37.39
CA VAL A 419 13.57 -14.15 -36.98
C VAL A 419 14.03 -12.89 -37.70
N ASP A 420 13.24 -12.44 -38.68
CA ASP A 420 13.40 -11.14 -39.34
C ASP A 420 13.31 -10.01 -38.30
N PRO A 421 14.32 -9.13 -38.17
CA PRO A 421 14.21 -7.90 -37.41
C PRO A 421 13.63 -6.82 -38.33
N ALA A 422 12.32 -6.84 -38.53
CA ALA A 422 11.64 -5.87 -39.38
C ALA A 422 10.51 -5.17 -38.62
N TYR A 423 10.83 -4.39 -37.59
CA TYR A 423 10.03 -3.24 -37.15
C TYR A 423 10.88 -2.28 -36.30
N SER A 424 11.91 -1.68 -36.92
CA SER A 424 12.55 -0.46 -36.38
C SER A 424 12.49 0.65 -37.44
N LYS A 425 11.33 1.30 -37.52
CA LYS A 425 11.14 2.62 -38.13
C LYS A 425 9.71 3.06 -37.80
N GLN A 426 9.46 3.35 -36.53
CA GLN A 426 8.34 4.20 -36.14
C GLN A 426 8.89 5.54 -35.70
N ALA A 427 8.24 6.57 -36.21
CA ALA A 427 8.67 7.96 -36.22
C ALA A 427 9.03 8.47 -34.83
N LYS A 428 10.22 9.06 -34.71
CA LYS A 428 10.52 10.06 -33.69
C LYS A 428 9.68 11.30 -34.00
N THR A 429 8.43 11.30 -33.57
CA THR A 429 7.78 12.51 -33.12
C THR A 429 7.91 12.51 -31.61
N GLU A 430 8.95 13.16 -31.10
CA GLU A 430 8.98 13.66 -29.73
C GLU A 430 7.89 14.73 -29.62
N THR A 431 6.65 14.28 -29.43
CA THR A 431 5.66 15.10 -28.74
C THR A 431 6.13 15.18 -27.31
N THR A 432 6.72 16.32 -26.93
CA THR A 432 6.81 16.74 -25.52
C THR A 432 5.47 16.44 -24.87
N GLY A 433 5.43 15.46 -23.96
CA GLY A 433 4.23 15.13 -23.20
C GLY A 433 3.66 16.41 -22.60
N SER A 434 2.34 16.59 -22.73
CA SER A 434 1.64 17.75 -22.21
C SER A 434 2.01 17.98 -20.74
N ARG A 435 2.60 19.14 -20.43
CA ARG A 435 2.84 19.60 -19.06
C ARG A 435 1.48 19.77 -18.36
N LEU A 436 0.98 18.71 -17.74
CA LEU A 436 -0.33 18.66 -17.09
C LEU A 436 -0.32 19.19 -15.64
N PHE A 437 0.85 19.38 -15.02
CA PHE A 437 0.96 19.20 -13.56
C PHE A 437 1.44 20.38 -12.72
N LYS A 438 1.49 21.62 -13.24
CA LYS A 438 1.78 22.79 -12.40
C LYS A 438 0.52 23.59 -12.11
N THR A 439 -0.40 23.03 -11.34
CA THR A 439 -1.56 23.75 -10.81
C THR A 439 -1.30 24.12 -9.35
N ASN A 440 -1.50 25.40 -8.99
CA ASN A 440 -1.37 25.95 -7.62
C ASN A 440 -2.48 25.44 -6.66
N ARG A 441 -3.00 24.22 -6.84
CA ARG A 441 -4.18 23.69 -6.12
C ARG A 441 -3.84 22.85 -4.90
N ILE A 442 -2.63 22.30 -4.84
CA ILE A 442 -2.16 21.49 -3.70
C ILE A 442 -1.41 22.43 -2.75
N HIS A 443 -1.97 22.63 -1.56
CA HIS A 443 -1.36 23.43 -0.51
C HIS A 443 -0.86 22.53 0.62
N LEU A 444 0.45 22.45 0.77
CA LEU A 444 1.09 21.83 1.93
C LEU A 444 1.29 22.88 3.01
N LEU A 445 0.56 22.72 4.12
CA LEU A 445 0.62 23.56 5.31
C LEU A 445 1.53 22.90 6.37
N PRO A 446 1.92 23.63 7.44
CA PRO A 446 2.68 23.06 8.55
C PRO A 446 2.04 21.79 9.13
N ASN A 447 2.85 20.95 9.78
CA ASN A 447 2.43 19.67 10.36
C ASN A 447 1.86 18.65 9.34
N ARG A 448 2.35 18.66 8.10
CA ARG A 448 1.86 17.78 7.00
C ARG A 448 0.36 17.87 6.74
N ARG A 449 -0.24 19.03 6.99
CA ARG A 449 -1.63 19.28 6.64
C ARG A 449 -1.72 19.61 5.15
N VAL A 450 -2.51 18.86 4.41
CA VAL A 450 -2.74 19.04 2.97
C VAL A 450 -4.11 19.63 2.77
N ARG A 451 -4.18 20.71 1.98
CA ARG A 451 -5.43 21.23 1.42
C ARG A 451 -5.42 21.11 -0.10
N TYR A 452 -6.50 20.58 -0.64
CA TYR A 452 -6.70 20.44 -2.08
C TYR A 452 -8.17 20.63 -2.41
N GLN A 453 -8.51 21.70 -3.11
CA GLN A 453 -9.91 22.09 -3.35
C GLN A 453 -10.68 22.14 -2.01
N HIS A 454 -11.70 21.28 -1.85
CA HIS A 454 -12.51 21.18 -0.64
C HIS A 454 -11.98 20.16 0.38
N TRP A 455 -10.86 19.49 0.11
CA TRP A 455 -10.23 18.50 1.00
C TRP A 455 -9.27 19.16 1.99
N ASP A 456 -9.27 18.65 3.23
CA ASP A 456 -8.35 19.06 4.30
C ASP A 456 -8.04 17.85 5.19
N PHE A 457 -6.77 17.45 5.28
CA PHE A 457 -6.34 16.28 6.05
C PHE A 457 -4.86 16.37 6.46
N HIS A 458 -4.44 15.55 7.41
CA HIS A 458 -3.02 15.36 7.75
C HIS A 458 -2.54 14.04 7.15
N LEU A 459 -1.29 14.03 6.71
CA LEU A 459 -0.65 12.91 6.02
C LEU A 459 0.61 12.48 6.77
N THR A 460 0.82 11.19 6.96
CA THR A 460 2.05 10.63 7.54
C THR A 460 2.34 9.25 6.96
N MET A 461 3.46 8.66 7.37
CA MET A 461 3.79 7.27 7.11
C MET A 461 4.37 6.65 8.37
N HIS A 462 3.70 5.63 8.89
CA HIS A 462 4.13 4.91 10.09
C HIS A 462 5.07 3.77 9.75
N ARG A 463 6.04 3.49 10.62
CA ARG A 463 7.01 2.40 10.48
C ARG A 463 6.35 1.07 10.10
N ASP A 464 5.34 0.68 10.86
CA ASP A 464 4.79 -0.69 10.79
C ASP A 464 3.79 -0.86 9.65
N SER A 465 2.99 0.18 9.36
CA SER A 465 1.79 0.07 8.55
C SER A 465 1.76 0.99 7.32
N GLY A 466 2.76 1.86 7.14
CA GLY A 466 2.92 2.68 5.95
C GLY A 466 2.02 3.92 5.92
N LEU A 467 1.57 4.29 4.72
CA LEU A 467 0.85 5.53 4.43
C LEU A 467 -0.44 5.67 5.26
N ARG A 468 -0.62 6.81 5.93
CA ARG A 468 -1.77 7.05 6.81
C ARG A 468 -2.27 8.49 6.77
N LEU A 469 -3.58 8.64 6.98
CA LEU A 469 -4.31 9.89 7.04
C LEU A 469 -4.92 10.12 8.42
N TYR A 470 -4.99 11.40 8.81
CA TYR A 470 -5.64 11.83 10.04
C TYR A 470 -6.53 13.07 9.82
N GLY A 471 -7.68 13.09 10.48
CA GLY A 471 -8.60 14.23 10.49
C GLY A 471 -9.06 14.67 9.10
N VAL A 472 -9.61 13.74 8.30
CA VAL A 472 -10.02 13.97 6.92
C VAL A 472 -11.37 14.68 6.86
N HIS A 473 -11.36 15.87 6.26
CA HIS A 473 -12.53 16.70 6.04
C HIS A 473 -12.74 16.96 4.54
N PHE A 474 -14.00 17.09 4.16
CA PHE A 474 -14.40 17.53 2.84
C PHE A 474 -15.51 18.58 2.93
N ALA A 475 -15.31 19.72 2.27
CA ALA A 475 -16.22 20.87 2.31
C ALA A 475 -16.58 21.28 3.76
N GLY A 476 -15.58 21.27 4.66
CA GLY A 476 -15.73 21.58 6.08
C GLY A 476 -16.43 20.52 6.92
N GLN A 477 -16.80 19.37 6.35
CA GLN A 477 -17.44 18.26 7.05
C GLN A 477 -16.43 17.17 7.40
N SER A 478 -16.49 16.65 8.63
CA SER A 478 -15.69 15.49 9.05
C SER A 478 -16.18 14.21 8.35
N LEU A 479 -15.23 13.40 7.89
CA LEU A 479 -15.47 12.09 7.26
C LEU A 479 -14.73 10.95 7.96
N LEU A 480 -13.43 11.11 8.21
CA LEU A 480 -12.57 10.09 8.84
C LEU A 480 -11.68 10.72 9.90
N ALA A 481 -11.63 10.14 11.09
CA ALA A 481 -10.65 10.52 12.11
C ALA A 481 -9.25 9.96 11.81
N GLU A 482 -9.20 8.74 11.26
CA GLU A 482 -8.00 8.01 10.91
C GLU A 482 -8.29 7.05 9.74
N ALA A 483 -7.37 6.93 8.79
CA ALA A 483 -7.49 5.96 7.71
C ALA A 483 -6.12 5.53 7.19
N GLY A 484 -5.91 4.23 6.98
CA GLY A 484 -4.66 3.73 6.40
C GLY A 484 -4.61 2.21 6.32
N LEU A 485 -3.58 1.71 5.63
CA LEU A 485 -3.22 0.30 5.67
C LEU A 485 -2.86 -0.07 7.12
N ASP A 486 -3.21 -1.28 7.53
CA ASP A 486 -2.92 -1.81 8.85
C ASP A 486 -2.07 -3.08 8.80
N GLU A 487 -2.28 -3.91 7.78
CA GLU A 487 -1.45 -5.10 7.51
C GLU A 487 -1.53 -5.51 6.04
N THR A 488 -0.50 -6.20 5.56
CA THR A 488 -0.58 -6.99 4.33
C THR A 488 -0.07 -8.41 4.57
N VAL A 489 -0.72 -9.39 3.94
CA VAL A 489 -0.39 -10.80 4.04
C VAL A 489 -0.16 -11.38 2.66
N THR A 490 0.97 -12.06 2.48
CA THR A 490 1.24 -12.88 1.31
C THR A 490 1.49 -14.32 1.74
N ALA A 491 0.64 -15.23 1.27
CA ALA A 491 0.76 -16.64 1.58
C ALA A 491 0.95 -17.46 0.29
N TYR A 492 1.99 -18.28 0.26
CA TYR A 492 2.44 -19.03 -0.91
C TYR A 492 2.08 -20.51 -0.82
N TRP A 493 2.02 -21.16 -1.99
CA TRP A 493 1.89 -22.61 -2.10
C TRP A 493 2.85 -23.13 -3.15
N GLY A 494 3.77 -24.00 -2.75
CA GLY A 494 4.74 -24.61 -3.64
C GLY A 494 5.04 -26.06 -3.30
N SER A 495 5.90 -26.67 -4.11
CA SER A 495 6.34 -28.04 -3.88
C SER A 495 7.44 -28.14 -2.83
N SER A 496 8.20 -27.06 -2.63
CA SER A 496 9.31 -27.02 -1.70
C SER A 496 8.88 -26.66 -0.27
N PRO A 497 9.56 -27.17 0.78
CA PRO A 497 9.21 -26.84 2.17
C PRO A 497 9.24 -25.33 2.47
N PHE A 498 10.18 -24.60 1.87
CA PHE A 498 10.23 -23.14 1.94
C PHE A 498 8.92 -22.50 1.49
N MET A 499 8.41 -22.85 0.29
CA MET A 499 7.18 -22.26 -0.23
C MET A 499 5.93 -22.76 0.49
N GLN A 500 5.91 -24.00 0.98
CA GLN A 500 4.79 -24.53 1.78
C GLN A 500 4.65 -23.81 3.13
N THR A 501 5.76 -23.34 3.69
CA THR A 501 5.77 -22.66 4.99
C THR A 501 5.49 -21.17 4.86
N MET A 502 5.85 -20.56 3.72
CA MET A 502 5.85 -19.11 3.52
C MET A 502 4.46 -18.48 3.65
N THR A 503 4.18 -17.93 4.82
CA THR A 503 3.08 -16.98 5.09
C THR A 503 3.71 -15.76 5.74
N SER A 504 3.73 -14.65 5.01
CA SER A 504 4.37 -13.40 5.40
C SER A 504 3.32 -12.38 5.82
N LEU A 505 3.39 -11.91 7.07
CA LEU A 505 2.66 -10.73 7.55
C LEU A 505 3.69 -9.60 7.60
N GLU A 506 3.55 -8.60 6.75
CA GLU A 506 4.67 -7.71 6.42
C GLU A 506 4.96 -6.67 7.50
N SER A 507 4.02 -6.40 8.42
CA SER A 507 4.28 -5.53 9.57
C SER A 507 5.43 -6.01 10.45
N MET A 508 5.76 -7.31 10.45
CA MET A 508 6.93 -7.84 11.16
C MET A 508 8.26 -7.24 10.68
N PHE A 509 8.32 -6.85 9.40
CA PHE A 509 9.45 -6.14 8.79
C PHE A 509 9.25 -4.63 8.89
N GLY A 510 8.01 -4.18 8.80
CA GLY A 510 7.58 -2.79 8.84
C GLY A 510 7.28 -2.29 7.44
N VAL A 511 5.99 -2.20 7.09
CA VAL A 511 5.57 -1.82 5.73
C VAL A 511 6.05 -0.41 5.37
N GLY A 512 5.98 0.54 6.31
CA GLY A 512 6.52 1.89 6.12
C GLY A 512 8.04 1.96 6.20
N ALA A 513 8.66 1.17 7.08
CA ALA A 513 10.12 1.05 7.18
C ALA A 513 10.76 0.54 5.88
N MET A 514 10.02 -0.28 5.12
CA MET A 514 10.42 -0.84 3.84
C MET A 514 9.95 -0.01 2.64
N SER A 515 9.59 1.25 2.86
CA SER A 515 9.23 2.16 1.76
C SER A 515 10.47 2.67 1.02
N SER A 516 10.39 2.72 -0.30
CA SER A 516 11.49 3.14 -1.17
C SER A 516 11.41 4.63 -1.51
N GLU A 517 12.56 5.22 -1.87
CA GLU A 517 12.60 6.58 -2.40
C GLU A 517 11.95 6.61 -3.78
N LEU A 518 10.95 7.47 -3.97
CA LEU A 518 10.20 7.53 -5.22
C LEU A 518 11.00 8.26 -6.31
N SER A 519 11.05 7.65 -7.50
CA SER A 519 11.73 8.15 -8.69
C SER A 519 10.84 9.09 -9.49
N PRO A 520 11.21 10.38 -9.64
CA PRO A 520 10.48 11.33 -10.47
C PRO A 520 10.49 10.90 -11.95
N GLY A 521 9.33 10.92 -12.58
CA GLY A 521 9.11 10.49 -13.96
C GLY A 521 8.85 8.99 -14.14
N VAL A 522 9.09 8.18 -13.10
CA VAL A 522 8.82 6.73 -13.11
C VAL A 522 7.69 6.39 -12.15
N ASP A 523 7.90 6.59 -10.84
CA ASP A 523 6.91 6.26 -9.81
C ASP A 523 5.82 7.32 -9.72
N CYS A 524 6.20 8.58 -9.93
CA CYS A 524 5.32 9.75 -9.91
C CYS A 524 5.66 10.68 -11.08
N PRO A 525 4.74 11.55 -11.51
CA PRO A 525 5.07 12.60 -12.46
C PRO A 525 6.30 13.42 -12.04
N GLN A 526 7.10 13.86 -13.03
CA GLN A 526 8.36 14.58 -12.77
C GLN A 526 8.19 15.82 -11.87
N GLU A 527 7.06 16.51 -11.99
CA GLU A 527 6.77 17.79 -11.32
C GLU A 527 5.93 17.61 -10.03
N SER A 528 5.82 16.38 -9.51
CA SER A 528 5.11 16.09 -8.25
C SER A 528 5.75 16.81 -7.05
N ILE A 529 4.95 17.06 -6.02
CA ILE A 529 5.48 17.45 -4.70
C ILE A 529 5.98 16.18 -4.01
N PHE A 530 7.26 16.11 -3.71
CA PHE A 530 7.86 14.98 -2.98
C PHE A 530 8.11 15.37 -1.52
N LEU A 531 7.63 14.56 -0.60
CA LEU A 531 7.82 14.74 0.84
C LEU A 531 8.85 13.73 1.33
N SER A 532 9.82 14.21 2.09
CA SER A 532 10.68 13.33 2.88
C SER A 532 9.94 12.86 4.14
N VAL A 533 10.30 11.69 4.65
CA VAL A 533 9.69 11.11 5.85
C VAL A 533 10.78 10.77 6.87
N PRO A 534 10.73 11.32 8.11
CA PRO A 534 11.57 10.81 9.19
C PRO A 534 11.11 9.39 9.52
N MET A 535 12.05 8.49 9.76
CA MET A 535 11.75 7.09 10.01
C MET A 535 12.81 6.50 10.93
N VAL A 536 12.41 5.59 11.83
CA VAL A 536 13.34 4.70 12.54
C VAL A 536 13.05 3.29 12.04
N PRO A 537 13.67 2.83 10.93
CA PRO A 537 13.31 1.56 10.30
C PRO A 537 13.52 0.36 11.24
N ASN A 538 14.65 0.38 11.95
CA ASN A 538 15.04 -0.54 13.00
C ASN A 538 15.90 0.24 14.01
N ALA A 539 15.72 0.03 15.31
CA ALA A 539 16.53 0.70 16.31
C ALA A 539 17.98 0.21 16.38
N GLU A 540 18.32 -0.91 15.72
CA GLU A 540 19.73 -1.32 15.47
C GLU A 540 20.40 -0.45 14.37
N ILE A 541 19.62 0.16 13.47
CA ILE A 541 20.09 1.01 12.36
C ILE A 541 19.98 2.50 12.72
N GLY A 542 19.01 2.86 13.55
CA GLY A 542 18.79 4.25 14.00
C GLY A 542 17.84 5.07 13.12
N PRO A 543 17.68 6.37 13.44
CA PRO A 543 16.84 7.30 12.70
C PRO A 543 17.44 7.62 11.32
N GLN A 544 16.59 7.62 10.29
CA GLN A 544 16.90 7.94 8.91
C GLN A 544 15.85 8.90 8.32
N LYS A 545 16.21 9.54 7.21
CA LYS A 545 15.27 10.34 6.40
C LYS A 545 15.06 9.64 5.07
N LEU A 546 13.85 9.09 4.86
CA LEU A 546 13.46 8.56 3.55
C LEU A 546 13.17 9.74 2.62
N ARG A 547 14.05 10.00 1.65
CA ARG A 547 13.85 11.10 0.70
C ARG A 547 12.79 10.69 -0.30
N ASN A 548 11.97 11.65 -0.72
CA ASN A 548 10.88 11.39 -1.66
C ASN A 548 9.97 10.21 -1.25
N GLY A 549 9.77 9.96 0.05
CA GLY A 549 9.01 8.81 0.53
C GLY A 549 7.51 8.89 0.22
N ILE A 550 6.98 10.09 -0.01
CA ILE A 550 5.60 10.30 -0.45
C ILE A 550 5.60 11.31 -1.60
N CYS A 551 4.79 11.07 -2.63
CA CYS A 551 4.56 12.06 -3.69
C CYS A 551 3.08 12.47 -3.76
N LEU A 552 2.85 13.74 -4.09
CA LEU A 552 1.54 14.34 -4.27
C LEU A 552 1.46 14.96 -5.67
N PHE A 553 0.40 14.61 -6.40
CA PHE A 553 0.14 15.19 -7.71
C PHE A 553 -1.34 15.18 -8.06
N GLU A 554 -1.77 16.19 -8.80
CA GLU A 554 -3.09 16.16 -9.44
C GLU A 554 -2.99 15.24 -10.66
N TRP A 555 -3.94 14.32 -10.84
CA TRP A 555 -3.98 13.44 -11.99
C TRP A 555 -5.30 13.62 -12.74
N LEU A 556 -5.22 13.73 -14.06
CA LEU A 556 -6.39 13.51 -14.90
C LEU A 556 -6.68 12.03 -14.85
N VAL A 557 -7.82 11.64 -14.30
CA VAL A 557 -8.18 10.23 -14.12
C VAL A 557 -8.18 9.54 -15.50
N ASP A 558 -7.13 8.76 -15.75
CA ASP A 558 -6.72 8.13 -17.02
C ASP A 558 -7.85 7.28 -17.65
N PRO A 559 -7.88 7.11 -18.99
CA PRO A 559 -9.03 7.41 -19.86
C PRO A 559 -10.18 6.37 -19.74
N SER A 560 -10.05 5.35 -18.90
CA SER A 560 -11.12 4.40 -18.57
C SER A 560 -12.23 5.03 -17.70
N GLY A 561 -11.97 6.18 -17.05
CA GLY A 561 -12.96 6.92 -16.26
C GLY A 561 -13.76 7.96 -17.04
N GLY A 562 -13.22 8.50 -18.12
CA GLY A 562 -13.85 9.60 -18.86
C GLY A 562 -13.99 10.90 -18.03
N PRO A 563 -14.80 11.87 -18.47
CA PRO A 563 -15.09 13.06 -17.68
C PRO A 563 -15.80 12.69 -16.36
N LEU A 564 -15.56 13.46 -15.29
CA LEU A 564 -16.22 13.25 -13.99
C LEU A 564 -17.74 13.24 -14.14
N ARG A 565 -18.25 14.15 -14.99
CA ARG A 565 -19.63 14.11 -15.49
C ARG A 565 -19.72 14.79 -16.83
N ARG A 566 -20.70 14.37 -17.63
CA ARG A 566 -21.07 15.05 -18.87
C ARG A 566 -22.53 14.83 -19.24
N HIS A 567 -23.10 15.78 -19.98
CA HIS A 567 -24.38 15.64 -20.65
C HIS A 567 -24.35 16.37 -21.99
N PHE A 568 -24.97 15.80 -23.02
CA PHE A 568 -25.24 16.48 -24.28
C PHE A 568 -26.69 16.19 -24.63
N GLU A 569 -27.50 17.23 -24.69
CA GLU A 569 -28.92 17.10 -25.01
C GLU A 569 -29.08 17.04 -26.53
N PHE A 570 -29.59 15.92 -27.05
CA PHE A 570 -29.96 15.83 -28.46
C PHE A 570 -31.28 16.57 -28.71
N PRO A 571 -31.41 17.30 -29.83
CA PRO A 571 -32.70 17.81 -30.24
C PRO A 571 -33.65 16.64 -30.45
N GLY A 572 -34.74 16.58 -29.69
CA GLY A 572 -35.78 15.58 -29.90
C GLY A 572 -36.35 15.71 -31.31
N THR A 573 -36.30 14.65 -32.11
CA THR A 573 -37.02 14.63 -33.39
C THR A 573 -38.50 14.62 -33.08
N GLY A 574 -39.17 15.77 -33.23
CA GLY A 574 -40.62 15.84 -33.16
C GLY A 574 -41.23 14.75 -34.04
N SER A 575 -42.10 13.92 -33.49
CA SER A 575 -42.76 12.86 -34.25
C SER A 575 -43.61 13.50 -35.35
N GLY A 576 -43.11 13.48 -36.58
CA GLY A 576 -43.85 13.02 -37.75
C GLY A 576 -45.16 13.71 -38.18
N THR A 577 -45.50 14.92 -37.74
CA THR A 577 -46.59 15.68 -38.38
C THR A 577 -46.15 17.06 -38.82
N SER A 578 -46.04 17.19 -40.14
CA SER A 578 -45.74 18.40 -40.90
C SER A 578 -46.59 19.58 -40.46
N GLY A 579 -45.93 20.56 -39.85
CA GLY A 579 -46.50 21.83 -39.47
C GLY A 579 -45.42 22.65 -38.79
N VAL A 580 -44.61 23.34 -39.60
CA VAL A 580 -43.57 24.26 -39.15
C VAL A 580 -44.21 25.33 -38.25
N THR A 581 -43.98 25.22 -36.95
CA THR A 581 -43.84 26.37 -36.05
C THR A 581 -42.47 26.27 -35.38
N GLN A 582 -41.62 27.19 -35.78
CA GLN A 582 -40.22 27.33 -35.38
C GLN A 582 -40.13 27.96 -33.97
N SER A 583 -40.80 27.37 -32.97
CA SER A 583 -40.89 27.98 -31.63
C SER A 583 -41.11 26.99 -30.48
N ALA A 584 -40.36 25.89 -30.46
CA ALA A 584 -40.03 25.25 -29.18
C ALA A 584 -38.58 25.64 -28.86
N ASP A 585 -38.38 26.49 -27.86
CA ASP A 585 -37.07 26.81 -27.30
C ASP A 585 -36.42 25.51 -26.76
N HIS A 586 -35.73 24.78 -27.63
CA HIS A 586 -34.87 23.67 -27.22
C HIS A 586 -33.63 24.22 -26.55
N THR A 587 -33.21 23.68 -25.41
CA THR A 587 -32.04 24.18 -24.68
C THR A 587 -30.70 23.86 -25.35
N ASN A 588 -30.65 22.84 -26.22
CA ASN A 588 -29.49 22.43 -27.04
C ASN A 588 -28.16 22.56 -26.28
N PHE A 589 -28.11 22.09 -25.03
CA PHE A 589 -26.97 22.34 -24.17
C PHE A 589 -26.06 21.12 -24.01
N ALA A 590 -24.78 21.42 -23.82
CA ALA A 590 -23.77 20.47 -23.40
C ALA A 590 -23.13 20.97 -22.11
N SER A 591 -22.88 20.05 -21.20
CA SER A 591 -22.22 20.31 -19.91
C SER A 591 -21.19 19.23 -19.66
N GLY A 592 -20.07 19.59 -19.07
CA GLY A 592 -18.98 18.66 -18.79
C GLY A 592 -18.10 19.14 -17.65
N LEU A 593 -17.43 18.18 -17.01
CA LEU A 593 -16.34 18.42 -16.09
C LEU A 593 -15.30 17.31 -16.28
N ALA A 594 -14.04 17.69 -16.48
CA ALA A 594 -12.95 16.72 -16.56
C ALA A 594 -12.72 16.06 -15.19
N ALA A 595 -12.40 14.76 -15.17
CA ALA A 595 -12.08 14.07 -13.92
C ALA A 595 -10.67 14.41 -13.45
N ARG A 596 -10.59 15.06 -12.29
CA ARG A 596 -9.35 15.39 -11.58
C ARG A 596 -9.42 14.83 -10.16
N ALA A 597 -8.29 14.30 -9.70
CA ALA A 597 -8.11 13.87 -8.32
C ALA A 597 -6.69 14.21 -7.84
N LEU A 598 -6.56 14.55 -6.57
CA LEU A 598 -5.26 14.52 -5.90
C LEU A 598 -4.90 13.06 -5.66
N VAL A 599 -3.71 12.64 -6.10
CA VAL A 599 -3.11 11.35 -5.78
C VAL A 599 -2.05 11.56 -4.72
N VAL A 600 -2.14 10.80 -3.63
CA VAL A 600 -1.10 10.64 -2.62
C VAL A 600 -0.55 9.23 -2.77
N ARG A 601 0.75 9.10 -3.07
CA ARG A 601 1.38 7.81 -3.35
C ARG A 601 2.60 7.57 -2.47
N ALA A 602 2.72 6.32 -2.01
CA ALA A 602 3.93 5.74 -1.44
C ALA A 602 4.13 4.33 -2.00
N VAL A 603 5.38 3.85 -2.02
CA VAL A 603 5.73 2.50 -2.50
C VAL A 603 6.51 1.76 -1.43
N SER A 604 6.01 0.58 -1.04
CA SER A 604 6.69 -0.33 -0.11
C SER A 604 7.34 -1.47 -0.88
N SER A 605 8.66 -1.56 -0.83
CA SER A 605 9.49 -2.57 -1.50
C SER A 605 9.84 -3.70 -0.53
N LEU A 606 8.88 -4.59 -0.31
CA LEU A 606 8.95 -5.71 0.64
C LEU A 606 9.59 -6.94 -0.02
N PHE A 607 10.91 -7.03 0.13
CA PHE A 607 11.78 -8.07 -0.42
C PHE A 607 11.65 -8.24 -1.94
N ASN A 608 10.65 -9.00 -2.39
CA ASN A 608 10.40 -9.28 -3.80
C ASN A 608 9.33 -8.40 -4.41
N TYR A 609 8.31 -8.01 -3.62
CA TYR A 609 7.18 -7.23 -4.11
C TYR A 609 7.38 -5.74 -3.85
N ASP A 610 6.90 -4.94 -4.79
CA ASP A 610 6.69 -3.51 -4.64
C ASP A 610 5.19 -3.27 -4.60
N TYR A 611 4.67 -2.73 -3.51
CA TYR A 611 3.26 -2.35 -3.40
C TYR A 611 3.12 -0.85 -3.57
N VAL A 612 2.47 -0.45 -4.67
CA VAL A 612 2.12 0.95 -4.91
C VAL A 612 0.82 1.26 -4.19
N PHE A 613 0.91 2.00 -3.08
CA PHE A 613 -0.24 2.46 -2.31
C PHE A 613 -0.65 3.85 -2.77
N ASP A 614 -1.88 3.97 -3.28
CA ASP A 614 -2.47 5.23 -3.69
C ASP A 614 -3.68 5.56 -2.82
N ILE A 615 -3.78 6.84 -2.41
CA ILE A 615 -5.02 7.42 -1.90
C ILE A 615 -5.41 8.58 -2.81
N LEU A 616 -6.60 8.51 -3.41
CA LEU A 616 -7.09 9.52 -4.34
C LEU A 616 -8.27 10.28 -3.74
N PHE A 617 -8.20 11.61 -3.86
CA PHE A 617 -9.23 12.54 -3.41
C PHE A 617 -9.88 13.21 -4.62
N HIS A 618 -11.10 12.78 -4.93
CA HIS A 618 -11.86 13.26 -6.09
C HIS A 618 -12.64 14.54 -5.76
N GLU A 619 -12.86 15.41 -6.75
CA GLU A 619 -13.63 16.67 -6.55
C GLU A 619 -15.09 16.43 -6.13
N SER A 620 -15.64 15.23 -6.38
CA SER A 620 -16.99 14.83 -5.99
C SER A 620 -17.14 14.46 -4.50
N GLY A 621 -16.06 14.50 -3.73
CA GLY A 621 -16.04 14.05 -2.32
C GLY A 621 -15.79 12.54 -2.16
N VAL A 622 -15.46 11.83 -3.24
CA VAL A 622 -15.07 10.42 -3.19
C VAL A 622 -13.61 10.28 -2.78
N ILE A 623 -13.33 9.34 -1.86
CA ILE A 623 -11.98 8.86 -1.55
C ILE A 623 -11.81 7.47 -2.15
N GLU A 624 -10.72 7.23 -2.85
CA GLU A 624 -10.32 5.90 -3.34
C GLU A 624 -9.04 5.48 -2.64
N PHE A 625 -9.05 4.31 -2.02
CA PHE A 625 -7.85 3.64 -1.54
C PHE A 625 -7.53 2.52 -2.51
N ALA A 626 -6.30 2.49 -3.01
CA ALA A 626 -5.89 1.49 -3.97
C ALA A 626 -4.48 0.97 -3.68
N VAL A 627 -4.27 -0.28 -4.07
CA VAL A 627 -2.97 -0.94 -4.04
C VAL A 627 -2.73 -1.66 -5.36
N SER A 628 -1.54 -1.50 -5.91
CA SER A 628 -1.10 -2.19 -7.14
C SER A 628 0.18 -2.97 -6.84
N PRO A 629 0.10 -4.30 -6.66
CA PRO A 629 1.27 -5.15 -6.54
C PRO A 629 2.08 -5.19 -7.84
N THR A 630 3.38 -4.95 -7.76
CA THR A 630 4.38 -5.12 -8.82
C THR A 630 5.67 -5.70 -8.23
N GLY A 631 6.77 -5.71 -8.97
CA GLY A 631 8.02 -6.35 -8.51
C GLY A 631 8.11 -7.83 -8.87
N TYR A 632 9.08 -8.51 -8.28
CA TYR A 632 9.53 -9.85 -8.67
C TYR A 632 8.68 -10.95 -8.03
N VAL A 633 8.16 -11.87 -8.83
CA VAL A 633 7.44 -13.03 -8.31
C VAL A 633 8.39 -14.05 -7.69
N HIS A 634 7.95 -14.69 -6.61
CA HIS A 634 8.64 -15.85 -6.05
C HIS A 634 8.47 -17.09 -6.96
N VAL A 635 9.54 -17.86 -7.12
CA VAL A 635 9.58 -19.06 -7.96
C VAL A 635 10.23 -20.24 -7.22
N ASP A 636 9.93 -21.46 -7.65
CA ASP A 636 10.61 -22.69 -7.23
C ASP A 636 11.50 -23.22 -8.37
N PRO A 637 12.67 -23.83 -8.07
CA PRO A 637 13.51 -24.46 -9.08
C PRO A 637 12.91 -25.80 -9.54
N VAL A 638 13.10 -26.13 -10.82
CA VAL A 638 12.65 -27.42 -11.37
C VAL A 638 13.83 -28.38 -11.45
N THR A 639 13.82 -29.43 -10.63
CA THR A 639 14.93 -30.40 -10.53
C THR A 639 14.90 -31.48 -11.61
N ASN A 640 13.71 -31.93 -12.03
CA ASN A 640 13.57 -32.96 -13.07
C ASN A 640 12.30 -32.77 -13.91
N ARG A 641 12.40 -31.98 -15.00
CA ARG A 641 11.29 -31.74 -15.93
C ARG A 641 10.72 -33.02 -16.53
N SER A 642 11.57 -34.00 -16.85
CA SER A 642 11.10 -35.26 -17.45
C SER A 642 10.22 -36.05 -16.49
N GLU A 643 10.53 -36.07 -15.19
CA GLU A 643 9.69 -36.75 -14.19
C GLU A 643 8.40 -35.98 -13.91
N LEU A 644 8.43 -34.65 -13.90
CA LEU A 644 7.22 -33.82 -13.75
C LEU A 644 6.23 -34.03 -14.90
N SER A 645 6.71 -34.13 -16.14
CA SER A 645 5.86 -34.37 -17.32
C SER A 645 5.18 -35.74 -17.34
N LEU A 646 5.56 -36.65 -16.44
CA LEU A 646 4.93 -37.96 -16.27
C LEU A 646 3.82 -37.94 -15.21
N LEU A 647 3.71 -36.87 -14.41
CA LEU A 647 2.65 -36.72 -13.42
C LEU A 647 1.34 -36.29 -14.10
N PRO A 648 0.18 -36.62 -13.52
CA PRO A 648 -1.08 -36.03 -13.97
C PRO A 648 -1.03 -34.50 -13.88
N TRP A 649 -1.67 -33.81 -14.81
CA TRP A 649 -1.76 -32.34 -14.82
C TRP A 649 -2.11 -31.79 -13.43
N THR A 650 -3.10 -32.38 -12.77
CA THR A 650 -3.58 -31.95 -11.45
C THR A 650 -2.50 -31.94 -10.38
N THR A 651 -1.46 -32.75 -10.53
CA THR A 651 -0.33 -32.84 -9.60
C THR A 651 0.84 -31.98 -10.07
N GLU A 652 1.14 -31.99 -11.38
CA GLU A 652 2.19 -31.15 -11.98
C GLU A 652 1.91 -29.65 -11.78
N HIS A 653 0.66 -29.24 -11.91
CA HIS A 653 0.21 -27.85 -11.82
C HIS A 653 -0.59 -27.54 -10.54
N ALA A 654 -0.44 -28.37 -9.50
CA ALA A 654 -1.20 -28.21 -8.25
C ALA A 654 -0.94 -26.85 -7.56
N PHE A 655 0.26 -26.30 -7.74
CA PHE A 655 0.76 -25.15 -7.01
C PHE A 655 1.15 -23.98 -7.92
N GLY A 656 0.75 -24.01 -9.19
CA GLY A 656 1.07 -22.99 -10.18
C GLY A 656 1.49 -23.55 -11.54
N PHE A 657 2.32 -22.78 -12.26
CA PHE A 657 2.65 -23.06 -13.66
C PHE A 657 4.13 -23.32 -13.88
N LEU A 658 4.43 -24.37 -14.64
CA LEU A 658 5.78 -24.62 -15.13
C LEU A 658 6.10 -23.61 -16.24
N SER A 659 7.27 -22.98 -16.19
CA SER A 659 7.73 -22.19 -17.33
C SER A 659 8.26 -23.11 -18.43
N ASP A 660 7.83 -22.88 -19.68
CA ASP A 660 8.36 -23.60 -20.85
C ASP A 660 9.78 -23.15 -21.21
N LYS A 661 10.14 -21.90 -20.89
CA LYS A 661 11.36 -21.23 -21.37
C LYS A 661 12.56 -21.42 -20.44
N VAL A 662 12.34 -21.35 -19.14
CA VAL A 662 13.36 -21.41 -18.08
C VAL A 662 12.99 -22.42 -16.99
N PRO A 663 13.95 -23.07 -16.30
CA PRO A 663 13.70 -24.22 -15.40
C PRO A 663 13.17 -23.80 -14.02
N ILE A 664 12.09 -23.00 -14.03
CA ILE A 664 11.43 -22.50 -12.84
C ILE A 664 9.95 -22.90 -12.86
N TYR A 665 9.37 -22.89 -11.67
CA TYR A 665 7.96 -23.05 -11.42
C TYR A 665 7.41 -21.76 -10.80
N PHE A 666 6.39 -21.20 -11.43
CA PHE A 666 5.66 -20.03 -10.95
C PHE A 666 4.77 -20.45 -9.78
N VAL A 667 5.02 -19.87 -8.60
CA VAL A 667 4.38 -20.29 -7.34
C VAL A 667 3.08 -19.51 -7.15
N LEU A 668 1.96 -20.22 -7.05
CA LEU A 668 0.66 -19.67 -6.70
C LEU A 668 0.71 -19.04 -5.30
N HIS A 669 0.06 -17.89 -5.14
CA HIS A 669 -0.03 -17.22 -3.84
C HIS A 669 -1.23 -16.28 -3.76
N GLN A 670 -1.59 -15.87 -2.55
CA GLN A 670 -2.69 -14.98 -2.28
C GLN A 670 -2.21 -13.77 -1.50
N HIS A 671 -2.59 -12.58 -1.98
CA HIS A 671 -2.35 -11.30 -1.31
C HIS A 671 -3.61 -10.86 -0.57
N PHE A 672 -3.43 -10.30 0.62
CA PHE A 672 -4.45 -9.55 1.35
C PHE A 672 -3.87 -8.23 1.83
N PHE A 673 -4.65 -7.16 1.72
CA PHE A 673 -4.35 -5.85 2.24
C PHE A 673 -5.51 -5.42 3.13
N HIS A 674 -5.22 -5.09 4.38
CA HIS A 674 -6.20 -4.76 5.39
C HIS A 674 -6.09 -3.29 5.79
N TYR A 675 -7.23 -2.61 5.84
CA TYR A 675 -7.30 -1.18 6.09
C TYR A 675 -8.20 -0.90 7.30
N LYS A 676 -7.73 0.02 8.16
CA LYS A 676 -8.53 0.64 9.21
C LYS A 676 -9.11 1.95 8.68
N LEU A 677 -10.42 2.12 8.80
CA LEU A 677 -11.16 3.33 8.45
C LEU A 677 -12.01 3.76 9.65
N ASP A 678 -11.50 4.68 10.44
CA ASP A 678 -12.18 5.24 11.60
C ASP A 678 -13.11 6.38 11.15
N LEU A 679 -14.40 6.08 11.02
CA LEU A 679 -15.37 6.99 10.39
C LEU A 679 -16.01 7.94 11.40
N ASP A 680 -15.99 9.23 11.06
CA ASP A 680 -16.62 10.31 11.82
C ASP A 680 -17.58 11.09 10.91
N VAL A 681 -18.56 10.40 10.29
CA VAL A 681 -19.46 10.99 9.30
C VAL A 681 -20.33 12.05 9.96
N LEU A 682 -19.97 13.33 9.76
CA LEU A 682 -20.61 14.48 10.41
C LEU A 682 -20.58 14.41 11.95
N GLY A 683 -19.54 13.77 12.51
CA GLY A 683 -19.34 13.53 13.94
C GLY A 683 -19.19 12.04 14.27
N THR A 684 -18.82 11.75 15.52
CA THR A 684 -18.46 10.40 16.01
C THR A 684 -19.65 9.46 16.26
N LYS A 685 -20.89 9.89 16.04
CA LYS A 685 -22.08 9.09 16.33
C LYS A 685 -22.72 8.62 15.03
N ASN A 686 -22.40 7.39 14.66
CA ASN A 686 -22.79 6.76 13.41
C ASN A 686 -23.48 5.41 13.62
N PHE A 687 -24.02 4.87 12.53
CA PHE A 687 -24.49 3.50 12.45
C PHE A 687 -24.32 2.98 11.02
N ILE A 688 -24.29 1.65 10.87
CA ILE A 688 -24.26 0.99 9.57
C ILE A 688 -25.66 0.57 9.13
N LYS A 689 -25.95 0.76 7.84
CA LYS A 689 -27.14 0.32 7.13
C LYS A 689 -26.70 -0.53 5.93
N VAL A 690 -27.30 -1.70 5.79
CA VAL A 690 -27.03 -2.65 4.69
C VAL A 690 -28.22 -2.68 3.76
N ILE A 691 -28.00 -2.31 2.50
CA ILE A 691 -29.00 -2.40 1.44
C ILE A 691 -28.73 -3.67 0.65
N GLU A 692 -29.65 -4.64 0.69
CA GLU A 692 -29.57 -5.85 -0.13
C GLU A 692 -30.45 -5.69 -1.37
N ILE A 693 -29.90 -6.09 -2.52
CA ILE A 693 -30.59 -6.06 -3.81
C ILE A 693 -31.09 -7.48 -4.15
N HIS A 694 -32.39 -7.60 -4.41
CA HIS A 694 -33.08 -8.86 -4.68
C HIS A 694 -33.53 -8.92 -6.13
N GLY A 695 -33.45 -10.10 -6.74
CA GLY A 695 -34.01 -10.41 -8.06
C GLY A 695 -35.14 -11.46 -7.99
N GLN A 696 -35.85 -11.71 -9.09
CA GLN A 696 -36.75 -12.87 -9.18
C GLN A 696 -35.98 -14.20 -9.05
N PRO A 697 -36.52 -15.23 -8.37
CA PRO A 697 -37.91 -15.40 -7.94
C PRO A 697 -38.10 -15.30 -6.42
N ASP A 698 -37.46 -14.34 -5.74
CA ASP A 698 -37.66 -14.12 -4.30
C ASP A 698 -39.02 -13.41 -4.05
N HIS A 699 -40.11 -14.19 -4.08
CA HIS A 699 -41.48 -13.89 -3.64
C HIS A 699 -42.02 -12.46 -3.84
N LEU A 700 -42.38 -12.10 -5.07
CA LEU A 700 -43.39 -11.06 -5.33
C LEU A 700 -44.79 -11.71 -5.41
N SER A 701 -45.33 -12.12 -4.27
CA SER A 701 -46.77 -12.41 -4.18
C SER A 701 -47.56 -11.11 -4.01
N SER A 702 -48.59 -10.96 -4.85
CA SER A 702 -49.80 -10.12 -4.72
C SER A 702 -49.78 -8.60 -4.94
N ASN A 703 -48.67 -7.85 -4.93
CA ASN A 703 -48.73 -6.37 -5.00
C ASN A 703 -48.24 -5.73 -6.29
N CYS A 704 -48.00 -6.52 -7.34
CA CYS A 704 -47.66 -5.95 -8.64
C CYS A 704 -48.93 -5.40 -9.29
N ILE A 705 -49.21 -4.13 -9.00
CA ILE A 705 -50.24 -3.28 -9.60
C ILE A 705 -51.67 -3.60 -9.13
N ASN A 706 -52.37 -2.59 -8.60
CA ASN A 706 -53.84 -2.56 -8.48
C ASN A 706 -54.48 -2.53 -9.89
N VAL A 707 -54.23 -3.52 -10.74
CA VAL A 707 -55.00 -3.69 -11.98
C VAL A 707 -56.28 -4.42 -11.60
N SER A 708 -57.41 -3.94 -12.11
CA SER A 708 -58.71 -4.57 -11.89
C SER A 708 -58.67 -6.07 -12.22
N PRO A 709 -59.38 -6.93 -11.47
CA PRO A 709 -59.44 -8.37 -11.75
C PRO A 709 -59.99 -8.60 -13.17
N GLY A 710 -59.12 -8.90 -14.13
CA GLY A 710 -59.52 -9.13 -15.53
C GLY A 710 -58.44 -8.82 -16.59
N GLU A 711 -57.46 -7.96 -16.31
CA GLU A 711 -56.50 -7.48 -17.32
C GLU A 711 -55.07 -8.03 -17.19
N THR A 712 -54.81 -8.97 -16.27
CA THR A 712 -53.44 -9.49 -15.97
C THR A 712 -53.15 -10.87 -16.56
N LYS A 713 -53.65 -11.18 -17.76
CA LYS A 713 -53.09 -12.29 -18.55
C LYS A 713 -51.83 -11.80 -19.28
N GLY A 714 -50.66 -12.04 -18.69
CA GLY A 714 -49.38 -11.94 -19.40
C GLY A 714 -48.41 -10.84 -18.98
N LEU A 715 -48.64 -10.14 -17.86
CA LEU A 715 -47.68 -9.19 -17.29
C LEU A 715 -46.74 -9.93 -16.32
N GLU A 716 -45.63 -10.47 -16.84
CA GLU A 716 -44.45 -10.77 -16.02
C GLU A 716 -43.89 -9.43 -15.51
N CYS A 717 -43.99 -9.17 -14.21
CA CYS A 717 -43.46 -7.93 -13.64
C CYS A 717 -41.94 -8.06 -13.46
N PRO A 718 -41.10 -7.28 -14.16
CA PRO A 718 -39.69 -7.29 -13.88
C PRO A 718 -39.39 -6.42 -12.65
N ALA A 719 -38.39 -6.68 -11.81
CA ALA A 719 -37.50 -7.84 -11.68
C ALA A 719 -36.46 -7.63 -10.55
N VAL A 720 -36.37 -6.46 -9.92
CA VAL A 720 -35.38 -6.14 -8.86
C VAL A 720 -36.00 -5.23 -7.79
N TRP A 721 -35.75 -5.50 -6.51
CA TRP A 721 -36.18 -4.67 -5.36
C TRP A 721 -35.08 -4.61 -4.29
N MET A 722 -35.19 -3.72 -3.30
CA MET A 722 -34.20 -3.59 -2.22
C MET A 722 -34.82 -3.79 -0.84
N SER A 723 -34.09 -4.45 0.05
CA SER A 723 -34.39 -4.47 1.49
C SER A 723 -33.31 -3.76 2.28
N GLU A 724 -33.70 -3.20 3.42
CA GLU A 724 -32.78 -2.61 4.39
C GLU A 724 -32.66 -3.54 5.61
N PHE A 725 -31.43 -3.83 6.00
CA PHE A 725 -31.10 -4.42 7.30
C PHE A 725 -30.11 -3.51 8.02
N GLN A 726 -30.29 -3.34 9.32
CA GLN A 726 -29.45 -2.48 10.13
C GLN A 726 -28.82 -3.31 11.26
N PRO A 727 -27.56 -3.73 11.11
CA PRO A 727 -26.82 -4.41 12.16
C PRO A 727 -26.87 -3.62 13.46
N ARG A 728 -27.13 -4.30 14.57
CA ARG A 728 -27.20 -3.67 15.90
C ARG A 728 -25.90 -3.79 16.67
N ASN A 729 -25.13 -4.82 16.38
CA ASN A 729 -23.91 -5.18 17.11
C ASN A 729 -22.82 -5.67 16.16
N GLU A 730 -21.63 -5.88 16.71
CA GLU A 730 -20.42 -6.22 15.94
C GLU A 730 -20.51 -7.59 15.28
N LEU A 731 -21.10 -8.59 15.93
CA LEU A 731 -21.25 -9.94 15.35
C LEU A 731 -22.18 -9.92 14.13
N GLU A 732 -23.23 -9.10 14.12
CA GLU A 732 -24.08 -8.88 12.96
C GLU A 732 -23.38 -8.12 11.82
N ALA A 733 -22.27 -7.44 12.11
CA ALA A 733 -21.52 -6.61 11.19
C ALA A 733 -20.20 -7.22 10.69
N GLN A 734 -20.08 -8.54 10.75
CA GLN A 734 -19.02 -9.32 10.10
C GLN A 734 -19.51 -9.82 8.74
N PHE A 735 -19.02 -9.22 7.66
CA PHE A 735 -19.55 -9.46 6.32
C PHE A 735 -18.63 -10.29 5.43
N VAL A 736 -19.22 -11.37 4.92
CA VAL A 736 -18.73 -12.11 3.75
C VAL A 736 -19.77 -11.92 2.64
N ASN A 737 -19.41 -11.21 1.58
CA ASN A 737 -20.32 -10.98 0.46
C ASN A 737 -20.63 -12.29 -0.26
N LYS A 738 -21.90 -12.48 -0.58
CA LYS A 738 -22.42 -13.59 -1.38
C LYS A 738 -22.93 -13.00 -2.68
N PHE A 739 -22.40 -13.48 -3.81
CA PHE A 739 -22.71 -12.92 -5.12
C PHE A 739 -24.21 -12.94 -5.43
N GLU A 740 -24.94 -13.91 -4.89
CA GLU A 740 -26.37 -14.10 -5.09
C GLU A 740 -27.23 -12.98 -4.50
N ARG A 741 -26.71 -12.23 -3.52
CA ARG A 741 -27.41 -11.10 -2.88
C ARG A 741 -26.47 -9.91 -2.74
N PRO A 742 -26.30 -9.10 -3.81
CA PRO A 742 -25.44 -7.94 -3.78
C PRO A 742 -25.83 -6.97 -2.66
N LYS A 743 -24.83 -6.50 -1.92
CA LYS A 743 -25.00 -5.59 -0.78
C LYS A 743 -24.35 -4.24 -1.04
N GLN A 744 -24.96 -3.18 -0.52
CA GLN A 744 -24.33 -1.88 -0.34
C GLN A 744 -24.27 -1.54 1.15
N TYR A 745 -23.13 -1.03 1.59
CA TYR A 745 -22.88 -0.66 2.98
C TYR A 745 -22.87 0.85 3.10
N LEU A 746 -23.81 1.39 3.87
CA LEU A 746 -23.97 2.81 4.13
C LEU A 746 -23.67 3.09 5.61
N ILE A 747 -22.78 4.03 5.88
CA ILE A 747 -22.43 4.47 7.24
C ILE A 747 -23.00 5.86 7.39
N CYS A 748 -23.94 6.01 8.30
CA CYS A 748 -24.83 7.15 8.37
C CYS A 748 -24.64 7.92 9.67
N LYS A 749 -24.81 9.24 9.60
CA LYS A 749 -24.93 10.09 10.79
C LYS A 749 -26.16 9.66 11.59
N SER A 750 -26.01 9.50 12.90
CA SER A 750 -27.14 9.36 13.80
C SER A 750 -27.99 10.62 13.85
N ILE A 751 -29.30 10.40 14.00
CA ILE A 751 -30.32 11.44 14.00
C ILE A 751 -30.93 11.54 15.41
N GLY A 752 -31.22 12.76 15.88
CA GLY A 752 -31.85 13.00 17.18
C GLY A 752 -33.30 12.50 17.25
N GLN A 753 -33.82 12.26 18.46
CA GLN A 753 -35.23 11.89 18.64
C GLN A 753 -36.16 13.02 18.12
N GLY A 754 -37.01 12.71 17.13
CA GLY A 754 -38.02 13.63 16.60
C GLY A 754 -37.77 14.18 15.20
N GLU A 755 -36.60 13.94 14.61
CA GLU A 755 -36.35 14.25 13.20
C GLU A 755 -37.03 13.21 12.30
N THR A 756 -37.87 13.67 11.35
CA THR A 756 -38.60 12.78 10.42
C THR A 756 -37.78 12.50 9.17
N LYS A 757 -37.70 11.20 8.80
CA LYS A 757 -36.91 10.72 7.65
C LYS A 757 -37.38 11.31 6.31
N ARG A 758 -36.42 11.74 5.48
CA ARG A 758 -36.53 11.61 4.01
C ARG A 758 -35.35 10.86 3.40
N ASN A 759 -34.11 11.15 3.80
CA ASN A 759 -32.89 10.42 3.42
C ASN A 759 -31.83 10.63 4.51
N GLU A 760 -31.24 9.56 5.08
CA GLU A 760 -30.13 9.73 6.01
C GLU A 760 -28.85 10.18 5.29
N ARG A 761 -28.04 11.01 5.95
CA ARG A 761 -26.75 11.48 5.44
C ARG A 761 -25.67 10.43 5.72
N CYS A 762 -25.13 9.84 4.67
CA CYS A 762 -24.24 8.69 4.79
C CYS A 762 -23.01 8.82 3.89
N VAL A 763 -22.04 7.96 4.13
CA VAL A 763 -21.05 7.54 3.14
C VAL A 763 -21.30 6.08 2.76
N ARG A 764 -21.03 5.72 1.51
CA ARG A 764 -21.08 4.35 1.01
C ARG A 764 -19.67 3.78 0.92
N LEU A 765 -19.48 2.55 1.38
CA LEU A 765 -18.30 1.74 1.06
C LEU A 765 -18.56 0.93 -0.23
N ASP A 766 -17.73 1.12 -1.24
CA ASP A 766 -17.72 0.32 -2.49
C ASP A 766 -16.40 -0.46 -2.57
N ASN A 767 -16.39 -1.72 -2.11
CA ASN A 767 -15.19 -2.55 -2.16
C ASN A 767 -15.11 -3.32 -3.49
N ARG A 768 -14.17 -2.93 -4.36
CA ARG A 768 -13.92 -3.58 -5.67
C ARG A 768 -12.75 -4.55 -5.66
N GLY A 769 -12.10 -4.73 -4.51
CA GLY A 769 -11.02 -5.68 -4.30
C GLY A 769 -11.42 -6.85 -3.40
N MET A 770 -12.72 -7.13 -3.25
CA MET A 770 -13.22 -8.19 -2.38
C MET A 770 -12.60 -9.55 -2.73
N ILE A 771 -12.04 -10.20 -1.71
CA ILE A 771 -11.45 -11.55 -1.82
C ILE A 771 -11.93 -12.43 -0.68
N LYS A 772 -11.87 -13.75 -0.86
CA LYS A 772 -12.13 -14.74 0.19
C LYS A 772 -10.82 -15.39 0.61
N SER A 773 -10.59 -15.51 1.92
CA SER A 773 -9.51 -16.33 2.45
C SER A 773 -9.74 -17.81 2.15
N LEU A 774 -8.71 -18.46 1.58
CA LEU A 774 -8.73 -19.90 1.26
C LEU A 774 -8.17 -20.77 2.39
N PHE A 775 -7.76 -20.15 3.49
CA PHE A 775 -7.11 -20.79 4.62
C PHE A 775 -8.12 -21.23 5.68
N SER A 776 -7.73 -22.16 6.54
CA SER A 776 -8.52 -22.52 7.71
C SER A 776 -8.51 -21.40 8.75
N ASP A 777 -9.53 -21.35 9.60
CA ASP A 777 -9.56 -20.44 10.75
C ASP A 777 -8.33 -20.61 11.64
N GLU A 778 -7.86 -21.85 11.79
CA GLU A 778 -6.65 -22.13 12.56
C GLU A 778 -5.38 -21.49 11.96
N HIS A 779 -5.19 -21.58 10.63
CA HIS A 779 -4.03 -20.99 9.96
C HIS A 779 -4.07 -19.46 9.94
N THR A 780 -5.28 -18.89 9.93
CA THR A 780 -5.51 -17.44 9.86
C THR A 780 -5.55 -16.76 11.22
N LYS A 781 -5.25 -17.44 12.33
CA LYS A 781 -5.47 -16.85 13.67
C LYS A 781 -4.73 -15.52 13.86
N SER A 782 -3.50 -15.38 13.35
CA SER A 782 -2.75 -14.11 13.42
C SER A 782 -3.16 -13.04 12.40
N PHE A 783 -4.05 -13.37 11.46
CA PHE A 783 -4.60 -12.48 10.44
C PHE A 783 -6.09 -12.76 10.21
N ALA A 784 -6.84 -12.92 11.30
CA ALA A 784 -8.24 -13.39 11.27
C ALA A 784 -9.18 -12.39 10.58
N TRP A 785 -8.77 -11.13 10.50
CA TRP A 785 -9.42 -10.10 9.69
C TRP A 785 -9.56 -10.50 8.21
N SER A 786 -8.68 -11.36 7.69
CA SER A 786 -8.71 -11.84 6.29
C SER A 786 -9.92 -12.74 5.97
N ARG A 787 -10.60 -13.26 7.00
CA ARG A 787 -11.79 -14.12 6.85
C ARG A 787 -13.01 -13.36 6.32
N HIS A 788 -13.02 -12.04 6.46
CA HIS A 788 -14.12 -11.17 6.08
C HIS A 788 -13.65 -10.06 5.16
N GLN A 789 -14.57 -9.52 4.35
CA GLN A 789 -14.29 -8.39 3.46
C GLN A 789 -14.52 -7.04 4.15
N LEU A 790 -15.41 -7.05 5.13
CA LEU A 790 -15.76 -5.91 5.96
C LEU A 790 -16.13 -6.39 7.36
N ILE A 791 -15.57 -5.75 8.38
CA ILE A 791 -15.98 -5.90 9.77
C ILE A 791 -16.20 -4.49 10.34
N VAL A 792 -17.24 -4.31 11.14
CA VAL A 792 -17.51 -3.04 11.82
C VAL A 792 -17.46 -3.27 13.32
N THR A 793 -16.59 -2.54 13.99
CA THR A 793 -16.44 -2.59 15.45
C THR A 793 -16.74 -1.22 16.05
N ARG A 794 -16.98 -1.20 17.36
CA ARG A 794 -16.94 0.05 18.12
C ARG A 794 -15.49 0.54 18.21
N GLN A 795 -15.30 1.86 18.22
CA GLN A 795 -13.98 2.44 18.39
C GLN A 795 -13.50 2.33 19.84
N HIS A 796 -12.26 1.85 20.00
CA HIS A 796 -11.50 1.90 21.26
C HIS A 796 -10.05 2.28 21.02
N ASP A 797 -9.47 3.09 21.91
CA ASP A 797 -8.02 3.36 21.89
C ASP A 797 -7.18 2.14 22.27
N THR A 798 -7.77 1.14 22.95
CA THR A 798 -7.16 -0.16 23.27
C THR A 798 -7.16 -1.14 22.08
N GLU A 799 -7.84 -0.80 20.98
CA GLU A 799 -7.87 -1.58 19.73
C GLU A 799 -7.27 -0.77 18.57
N PRO A 800 -6.01 -0.30 18.69
CA PRO A 800 -5.47 0.67 17.75
C PRO A 800 -5.23 0.07 16.36
N ARG A 801 -4.95 -1.23 16.27
CA ARG A 801 -4.57 -1.98 15.07
C ARG A 801 -5.07 -3.43 15.10
N ALA A 802 -5.35 -3.99 13.92
CA ALA A 802 -5.77 -5.36 13.68
C ALA A 802 -4.63 -6.38 13.61
N SER A 803 -3.38 -5.93 13.59
CA SER A 803 -2.18 -6.77 13.57
C SER A 803 -1.09 -6.21 14.48
N SER A 804 0.03 -6.92 14.59
CA SER A 804 1.23 -6.47 15.29
C SER A 804 2.48 -7.01 14.60
N VAL A 805 3.63 -6.37 14.86
CA VAL A 805 4.95 -6.82 14.37
C VAL A 805 5.30 -8.25 14.81
N PHE A 806 4.60 -8.81 15.81
CA PHE A 806 4.81 -10.16 16.33
C PHE A 806 3.93 -11.21 15.65
N ASN A 807 2.82 -10.81 15.03
CA ASN A 807 1.83 -11.72 14.45
C ASN A 807 2.40 -12.52 13.25
N GLY A 808 3.35 -11.96 12.51
CA GLY A 808 4.07 -12.65 11.43
C GLY A 808 5.10 -13.66 11.89
N VAL A 809 5.54 -13.55 13.15
CA VAL A 809 6.50 -14.47 13.76
C VAL A 809 5.77 -15.70 14.30
N ASP A 810 4.65 -15.49 14.98
CA ASP A 810 3.82 -16.51 15.60
C ASP A 810 2.39 -16.47 15.04
N ILE A 811 2.12 -17.39 14.11
CA ILE A 811 0.81 -17.47 13.45
C ILE A 811 -0.26 -18.16 14.29
N VAL A 812 0.13 -18.81 15.39
CA VAL A 812 -0.77 -19.65 16.21
C VAL A 812 -1.22 -18.99 17.50
N ASP A 813 -0.39 -18.15 18.10
CA ASP A 813 -0.73 -17.38 19.29
C ASP A 813 -0.39 -15.90 19.08
N PRO A 814 -1.20 -15.15 18.32
CA PRO A 814 -0.89 -13.78 17.97
C PRO A 814 -0.93 -12.85 19.20
N VAL A 815 -0.10 -11.81 19.17
CA VAL A 815 -0.09 -10.76 20.19
C VAL A 815 -1.34 -9.88 20.06
N VAL A 816 -1.78 -9.62 18.83
CA VAL A 816 -3.08 -9.01 18.53
C VAL A 816 -3.98 -10.08 17.92
N ASP A 817 -4.97 -10.52 18.70
CA ASP A 817 -6.00 -11.44 18.23
C ASP A 817 -7.22 -10.62 17.78
N PHE A 818 -7.29 -10.35 16.47
CA PHE A 818 -8.35 -9.54 15.88
C PHE A 818 -9.75 -10.12 16.13
N THR A 819 -9.88 -11.43 16.38
CA THR A 819 -11.19 -12.01 16.69
C THR A 819 -11.80 -11.46 17.97
N ARG A 820 -10.99 -10.87 18.86
CA ARG A 820 -11.46 -10.28 20.12
C ARG A 820 -12.24 -8.98 19.93
N PHE A 821 -12.00 -8.24 18.84
CA PHE A 821 -12.62 -6.92 18.60
C PHE A 821 -14.14 -7.00 18.30
N SER A 822 -14.73 -8.18 18.35
CA SER A 822 -16.17 -8.36 18.22
C SER A 822 -16.71 -9.43 19.17
N GLN A 823 -15.87 -9.95 20.08
CA GLN A 823 -16.26 -11.06 20.97
C GLN A 823 -17.17 -10.61 22.09
N ASP A 824 -17.01 -9.37 22.56
CA ASP A 824 -17.89 -8.68 23.50
C ASP A 824 -19.18 -8.17 22.85
N ASN A 825 -19.26 -8.19 21.52
CA ASN A 825 -20.46 -7.98 20.72
C ASN A 825 -21.17 -6.67 21.05
N GLU A 826 -20.40 -5.59 21.09
CA GLU A 826 -20.90 -4.29 21.49
C GLU A 826 -21.94 -3.73 20.50
N SER A 827 -22.71 -2.76 20.97
CA SER A 827 -23.59 -1.99 20.08
C SER A 827 -22.76 -1.14 19.13
N ILE A 828 -23.14 -1.14 17.85
CA ILE A 828 -22.57 -0.27 16.81
C ILE A 828 -23.62 0.70 16.25
N TYR A 829 -24.78 0.79 16.92
CA TYR A 829 -25.81 1.77 16.60
C TYR A 829 -25.65 3.03 17.42
N ASN A 830 -25.53 4.18 16.75
CA ASN A 830 -25.32 5.46 17.40
C ASN A 830 -24.07 5.48 18.28
N GLU A 831 -23.00 4.93 17.71
CA GLU A 831 -21.69 4.82 18.35
C GLU A 831 -20.59 5.30 17.40
N ASP A 832 -19.39 5.41 17.94
CA ASP A 832 -18.17 5.63 17.20
C ASP A 832 -17.74 4.29 16.58
N VAL A 833 -17.62 4.25 15.25
CA VAL A 833 -17.49 2.98 14.50
C VAL A 833 -16.25 2.97 13.62
N VAL A 834 -15.54 1.84 13.65
CA VAL A 834 -14.39 1.58 12.81
C VAL A 834 -14.75 0.53 11.77
N LEU A 835 -14.40 0.82 10.52
CA LEU A 835 -14.49 -0.13 9.43
C LEU A 835 -13.14 -0.78 9.18
N TRP A 836 -13.13 -2.11 9.19
CA TRP A 836 -11.98 -2.94 8.88
C TRP A 836 -12.19 -3.59 7.52
N VAL A 837 -11.51 -3.08 6.50
CA VAL A 837 -11.75 -3.42 5.09
C VAL A 837 -10.62 -4.28 4.56
N THR A 838 -10.95 -5.43 3.98
CA THR A 838 -9.97 -6.32 3.33
C THR A 838 -10.15 -6.29 1.82
N VAL A 839 -9.04 -6.07 1.10
CA VAL A 839 -8.93 -6.27 -0.34
C VAL A 839 -7.81 -7.25 -0.67
N GLY A 840 -7.85 -7.90 -1.82
CA GLY A 840 -6.78 -8.82 -2.21
C GLY A 840 -7.03 -9.52 -3.53
N ASN A 841 -6.13 -10.43 -3.88
CA ASN A 841 -6.24 -11.27 -5.07
C ASN A 841 -5.54 -12.62 -4.88
N VAL A 842 -5.96 -13.61 -5.66
CA VAL A 842 -5.17 -14.82 -5.90
C VAL A 842 -4.31 -14.54 -7.11
N HIS A 843 -3.00 -14.53 -6.94
CA HIS A 843 -2.06 -14.31 -8.02
C HIS A 843 -1.61 -15.66 -8.56
N LEU A 844 -1.81 -15.85 -9.86
CA LEU A 844 -1.36 -16.99 -10.65
C LEU A 844 -0.22 -16.51 -11.56
N PRO A 845 1.05 -16.55 -11.10
CA PRO A 845 2.13 -15.98 -11.88
C PRO A 845 2.36 -16.74 -13.18
N ARG A 846 2.81 -16.00 -14.19
CA ARG A 846 2.98 -16.46 -15.56
C ARG A 846 4.25 -15.88 -16.17
N GLN A 847 4.51 -16.26 -17.42
CA GLN A 847 5.71 -15.84 -18.14
C GLN A 847 5.82 -14.32 -18.26
N GLU A 848 4.70 -13.60 -18.37
CA GLU A 848 4.62 -12.15 -18.46
C GLU A 848 4.93 -11.43 -17.13
N ASP A 849 5.00 -12.14 -16.01
CA ASP A 849 5.45 -11.59 -14.73
C ASP A 849 6.98 -11.64 -14.57
N LEU A 850 7.69 -12.06 -15.63
CA LEU A 850 9.13 -11.94 -15.73
C LEU A 850 9.49 -10.71 -16.62
N PRO A 851 10.32 -9.77 -16.15
CA PRO A 851 10.98 -9.76 -14.84
C PRO A 851 10.05 -9.43 -13.67
N ASN A 852 9.05 -8.56 -13.88
CA ASN A 852 8.16 -8.10 -12.84
C ASN A 852 6.69 -8.28 -13.19
N THR A 853 5.88 -8.48 -12.16
CA THR A 853 4.41 -8.40 -12.23
C THR A 853 4.01 -7.02 -12.71
N VAL A 854 3.14 -6.93 -13.70
CA VAL A 854 2.68 -5.62 -14.22
C VAL A 854 1.51 -5.07 -13.39
N THR A 855 1.48 -3.74 -13.19
CA THR A 855 0.37 -3.07 -12.48
C THR A 855 -0.91 -3.01 -13.33
N THR A 856 -0.79 -3.08 -14.67
CA THR A 856 -1.94 -3.02 -15.59
C THR A 856 -2.89 -4.19 -15.36
N GLY A 857 -4.11 -3.90 -14.91
CA GLY A 857 -5.14 -4.90 -14.59
C GLY A 857 -4.99 -5.55 -13.21
N GLY A 858 -3.94 -5.20 -12.45
CA GLY A 858 -3.67 -5.72 -11.10
C GLY A 858 -4.07 -4.76 -9.96
N ARG A 859 -4.55 -3.56 -10.28
CA ARG A 859 -4.98 -2.56 -9.28
C ARG A 859 -6.21 -3.05 -8.51
N LEU A 860 -6.08 -3.13 -7.19
CA LEU A 860 -7.16 -3.40 -6.25
C LEU A 860 -7.59 -2.09 -5.59
N ALA A 861 -8.89 -1.88 -5.39
CA ALA A 861 -9.38 -0.63 -4.80
C ALA A 861 -10.70 -0.78 -4.05
N PHE A 862 -10.93 0.13 -3.11
CA PHE A 862 -12.24 0.41 -2.53
C PHE A 862 -12.47 1.92 -2.41
N PHE A 863 -13.73 2.31 -2.30
CA PHE A 863 -14.13 3.71 -2.32
C PHE A 863 -15.01 4.07 -1.13
N ILE A 864 -14.81 5.27 -0.60
CA ILE A 864 -15.73 5.95 0.32
C ILE A 864 -16.42 7.06 -0.46
N GLN A 865 -17.74 6.96 -0.60
CA GLN A 865 -18.52 7.80 -1.50
C GLN A 865 -19.63 8.54 -0.74
N PRO A 866 -19.80 9.87 -0.91
CA PRO A 866 -20.94 10.58 -0.34
C PRO A 866 -22.26 9.97 -0.81
N HIS A 867 -23.18 9.70 0.11
CA HIS A 867 -24.51 9.15 -0.17
C HIS A 867 -25.58 9.94 0.57
N ASN A 868 -26.28 10.82 -0.17
CA ASN A 868 -27.18 11.83 0.40
C ASN A 868 -26.50 12.74 1.44
N LEU A 869 -25.17 12.82 1.45
CA LEU A 869 -24.40 13.62 2.41
C LEU A 869 -24.57 15.13 2.17
N PHE A 870 -24.72 15.51 0.89
CA PHE A 870 -24.88 16.87 0.41
C PHE A 870 -26.20 17.00 -0.36
N GLU A 871 -26.76 18.21 -0.41
CA GLU A 871 -28.01 18.50 -1.14
C GLU A 871 -27.87 18.22 -2.65
N HIS A 872 -26.70 18.55 -3.20
CA HIS A 872 -26.30 18.29 -4.57
C HIS A 872 -24.85 17.83 -4.62
N SER A 873 -24.44 17.26 -5.76
CA SER A 873 -23.04 16.82 -5.94
C SER A 873 -22.08 18.00 -5.66
N PRO A 874 -21.08 17.85 -4.78
CA PRO A 874 -20.19 18.96 -4.38
C PRO A 874 -19.46 19.63 -5.55
N ASP A 875 -19.15 18.84 -6.57
CA ASP A 875 -18.50 19.29 -7.78
C ASP A 875 -19.44 20.15 -8.66
N ALA A 876 -20.76 20.17 -8.42
CA ALA A 876 -21.73 20.92 -9.23
C ALA A 876 -21.35 22.42 -9.40
N HIS A 877 -20.66 22.99 -8.41
CA HIS A 877 -20.16 24.36 -8.38
C HIS A 877 -18.66 24.49 -8.73
N SER A 878 -18.02 23.42 -9.20
CA SER A 878 -16.61 23.43 -9.63
C SER A 878 -16.39 24.48 -10.72
N CYS A 879 -15.33 25.27 -10.53
CA CYS A 879 -14.88 26.29 -11.46
C CYS A 879 -14.39 25.73 -12.80
N ASP A 880 -14.08 24.42 -12.84
CA ASP A 880 -13.65 23.72 -14.05
C ASP A 880 -14.84 23.22 -14.91
N ARG A 881 -16.08 23.46 -14.46
CA ARG A 881 -17.28 23.03 -15.17
C ARG A 881 -17.49 23.86 -16.43
N VAL A 882 -17.67 23.19 -17.56
CA VAL A 882 -18.01 23.80 -18.84
C VAL A 882 -19.50 23.64 -19.15
N TYR A 883 -20.11 24.68 -19.68
CA TYR A 883 -21.50 24.70 -20.15
C TYR A 883 -21.59 25.50 -21.45
N THR A 884 -22.27 24.98 -22.46
CA THR A 884 -22.56 25.69 -23.71
C THR A 884 -23.92 25.32 -24.26
N ARG A 885 -24.55 26.23 -25.00
CA ARG A 885 -25.73 25.97 -25.83
C ARG A 885 -25.42 25.90 -27.33
N ARG A 886 -24.13 25.93 -27.70
CA ARG A 886 -23.65 25.96 -29.09
C ARG A 886 -22.86 24.69 -29.38
N LEU A 887 -23.30 23.95 -30.39
CA LEU A 887 -22.62 22.73 -30.81
C LEU A 887 -21.18 23.00 -31.25
N GLU A 888 -20.91 24.11 -31.96
CA GLU A 888 -19.55 24.42 -32.41
C GLU A 888 -18.58 24.58 -31.23
N GLN A 889 -19.02 25.19 -30.12
CA GLN A 889 -18.19 25.34 -28.92
C GLN A 889 -17.90 23.99 -28.26
N TRP A 890 -18.88 23.09 -28.22
CA TRP A 890 -18.67 21.74 -27.70
C TRP A 890 -17.66 20.94 -28.55
N LEU A 891 -17.72 21.08 -29.88
CA LEU A 891 -16.85 20.35 -30.81
C LEU A 891 -15.42 20.91 -30.89
N THR A 892 -15.27 22.23 -30.73
CA THR A 892 -13.96 22.91 -30.78
C THR A 892 -13.22 22.89 -29.43
N GLY A 893 -13.92 22.56 -28.35
CA GLY A 893 -13.36 22.51 -26.99
C GLY A 893 -13.45 23.85 -26.27
N PHE A 894 -13.11 23.85 -24.98
CA PHE A 894 -13.14 25.02 -24.11
C PHE A 894 -11.71 25.48 -23.80
N HIS A 895 -11.47 26.79 -23.87
CA HIS A 895 -10.24 27.42 -23.37
C HIS A 895 -10.39 27.78 -21.88
N ASP A 896 -9.27 27.83 -21.16
CA ASP A 896 -9.15 27.97 -19.71
C ASP A 896 -10.17 28.94 -19.07
N THR A 897 -11.01 28.44 -18.17
CA THR A 897 -12.10 29.20 -17.53
C THR A 897 -11.60 29.84 -16.22
N SER A 898 -10.58 30.68 -16.32
CA SER A 898 -9.82 31.21 -15.17
C SER A 898 -10.51 32.34 -14.36
N HIS A 899 -11.85 32.38 -14.31
CA HIS A 899 -12.58 33.40 -13.52
C HIS A 899 -13.72 32.78 -12.74
N CYS A 900 -13.41 32.17 -11.60
CA CYS A 900 -14.40 31.68 -10.67
C CYS A 900 -13.88 31.80 -9.23
N VAL A 901 -14.68 32.44 -8.38
CA VAL A 901 -14.46 32.53 -6.94
C VAL A 901 -15.28 31.42 -6.30
N LEU A 902 -14.64 30.46 -5.64
CA LEU A 902 -15.31 29.40 -4.91
C LEU A 902 -16.13 30.02 -3.75
N THR A 903 -17.45 30.06 -3.89
CA THR A 903 -18.35 30.39 -2.77
C THR A 903 -18.49 29.19 -1.85
N SER A 904 -18.48 29.40 -0.53
CA SER A 904 -18.70 28.35 0.47
C SER A 904 -19.96 27.54 0.16
N LEU A 905 -19.84 26.21 0.04
CA LEU A 905 -20.97 25.29 -0.11
C LEU A 905 -21.89 25.43 1.12
N SER A 906 -23.10 25.94 0.93
CA SER A 906 -24.12 26.09 1.98
C SER A 906 -24.93 24.81 2.15
N ILE A 907 -25.14 24.39 3.39
CA ILE A 907 -25.82 23.15 3.80
C ILE A 907 -27.27 23.45 4.24
N MET A 908 -28.12 24.03 3.38
CA MET A 908 -29.52 24.15 3.79
C MET A 908 -30.27 22.84 3.62
#